data_AF-A8N4U5-F1
#
_entry.id   AF-A8N4U5-F1
#
_cell.length_a   1.000
_cell.length_b   1.000
_cell.length_c   1.000
_cell.angle_alpha   90.00
_cell.angle_beta   90.00
_cell.angle_gamma   90.00
#
_symmetry.space_group_name_H-M   'P 1'
#
loop_
_entity.id
_entity.type
_entity.pdbx_description
1 polymer ?
#
loop_
_entity_poly.entity_id
_entity_poly.type
_entity_poly.pdbx_seq_one_letter_code
_entity_poly.pdbx_strand_id
1 'polypeptide(L)'
;MTKIHDKPKGDISGTPFPDLVWEEIASYLDEESLFELGRACRSLNDFAFTFYLETQNEYYTFGDLLSAPVGYPPSLLTALRCALFVKGLRRIIVGPKSVETLQELIQQLLDLRAIVRRQTRCHHFALFLSSVDFRIQKCGGLAFARGIRVSETAFQELLCSLVTTAVNKGCKSLDISKGTALITGGALGAGPLTRPSYAKTKEQAAPVTIEPGPKEGPQEAMSKGPGASLPPLGSQPQALKGPRPEVELPGRARHSLLNLKRLFQTGFRKKKPKPMASLSPTLTTTPASAFSSSLNPTPTPIPPSAFSAPVRPDVVSSSKKDIALVPRPAEPGPSLTSQTHGPASQPSLSNLELRSDMLLLPLFYDFTSTLLRASSSTLSKLVIECSSTPSSVWHDFFTSVQISCLRMLEIIVSMLLVEEMLDIAPDDLAYFLSRHTTLEVITLYGLKPGVPSQALTERLFMPGLRSFRGHPAYVSWILDLDPAQVPRLERVVANTEYYSSSSNRPFDHRLLDGVLQSLGARNLTLGLDLTITEGRDEWFQSRVDDPDSGPIKSLTNIRTLDLNYSWYMVLKPPELEFLTQFINTFPAVEHLLLNEFAIDVESTGWALSETEKVQDFFARRCPSLRTVKINGRLSISLVPVSVMEPGSNGPQ
;
A
#
# COMPACT_ATOMS: atom_id res chain seq x y z
N MET A 1 -27.21 5.50 -12.24
CA MET A 1 -28.43 5.81 -11.47
C MET A 1 -28.24 5.30 -10.06
N THR A 2 -27.65 6.11 -9.19
CA THR A 2 -27.59 5.84 -7.75
C THR A 2 -29.01 5.94 -7.21
N LYS A 3 -29.56 4.85 -6.68
CA LYS A 3 -30.75 4.93 -5.83
C LYS A 3 -30.38 5.87 -4.68
N ILE A 4 -31.05 7.00 -4.57
CA ILE A 4 -31.04 7.81 -3.35
C ILE A 4 -31.62 6.86 -2.31
N HIS A 5 -30.77 6.32 -1.43
CA HIS A 5 -31.25 5.52 -0.31
C HIS A 5 -32.19 6.40 0.50
N ASP A 6 -33.40 5.91 0.76
CA ASP A 6 -34.38 6.62 1.57
C ASP A 6 -33.70 7.01 2.88
N LYS A 7 -33.51 8.33 3.08
CA LYS A 7 -33.10 8.91 4.36
C LYS A 7 -33.99 8.27 5.43
N PRO A 8 -33.45 7.76 6.55
CA PRO A 8 -34.31 7.43 7.66
C PRO A 8 -35.08 8.70 8.00
N LYS A 9 -36.36 8.76 7.58
CA LYS A 9 -37.27 9.78 8.05
C LYS A 9 -37.49 9.43 9.51
N GLY A 10 -36.63 9.95 10.37
CA GLY A 10 -36.88 9.97 11.80
C GLY A 10 -38.21 10.68 11.94
N ASP A 11 -39.29 9.93 12.10
CA ASP A 11 -40.60 10.50 12.30
C ASP A 11 -40.58 11.06 13.71
N ILE A 12 -40.14 12.32 13.86
CA ILE A 12 -40.20 13.06 15.12
C ILE A 12 -41.63 13.54 15.39
N SER A 13 -42.63 12.90 14.76
CA SER A 13 -44.06 13.22 14.77
C SER A 13 -44.72 13.22 16.15
N GLY A 14 -43.97 12.88 17.21
CA GLY A 14 -44.36 13.01 18.61
C GLY A 14 -43.75 14.19 19.38
N THR A 15 -42.86 15.00 18.77
CA THR A 15 -42.34 16.22 19.43
C THR A 15 -43.10 17.46 19.00
N PRO A 16 -43.31 18.44 19.90
CA PRO A 16 -44.07 19.65 19.58
C PRO A 16 -43.31 20.65 18.69
N PHE A 17 -42.08 20.34 18.25
CA PHE A 17 -41.21 21.27 17.53
C PHE A 17 -41.04 20.87 16.05
N PRO A 18 -41.14 21.81 15.09
CA PRO A 18 -40.84 21.56 13.69
C PRO A 18 -39.38 21.11 13.45
N ASP A 19 -39.13 20.26 12.46
CA ASP A 19 -37.79 19.77 12.09
C ASP A 19 -36.75 20.89 11.93
N LEU A 20 -37.17 22.05 11.40
CA LEU A 20 -36.32 23.24 11.21
C LEU A 20 -35.76 23.79 12.53
N VAL A 21 -36.53 23.72 13.62
CA VAL A 21 -36.08 24.20 14.94
C VAL A 21 -35.01 23.28 15.50
N TRP A 22 -35.16 21.97 15.29
CA TRP A 22 -34.16 21.00 15.72
C TRP A 22 -32.85 21.14 14.95
N GLU A 23 -32.91 21.33 13.62
CA GLU A 23 -31.72 21.60 12.80
C GLU A 23 -31.01 22.89 13.23
N GLU A 24 -31.77 23.95 13.54
CA GLU A 24 -31.21 25.18 14.06
C GLU A 24 -30.53 24.97 15.42
N ILE A 25 -31.20 24.31 16.37
CA ILE A 25 -30.60 23.99 17.68
C ILE A 25 -29.33 23.17 17.49
N ALA A 26 -29.35 22.12 16.68
CA ALA A 26 -28.20 21.25 16.44
C ALA A 26 -27.01 22.00 15.83
N SER A 27 -27.27 23.04 15.01
CA SER A 27 -26.21 23.91 14.46
C SER A 27 -25.48 24.76 15.50
N TYR A 28 -26.10 24.98 16.68
CA TYR A 28 -25.50 25.69 17.81
C TYR A 28 -24.88 24.76 18.86
N LEU A 29 -25.10 23.45 18.78
CA LEU A 29 -24.51 22.49 19.71
C LEU A 29 -23.08 22.15 19.30
N ASP A 30 -22.20 22.05 20.29
CA ASP A 30 -20.92 21.38 20.09
C ASP A 30 -21.11 19.87 19.95
N GLU A 31 -20.04 19.19 19.55
CA GLU A 31 -20.09 17.76 19.26
C GLU A 31 -20.43 16.91 20.51
N GLU A 32 -19.89 17.29 21.67
CA GLU A 32 -20.14 16.59 22.93
C GLU A 32 -21.61 16.71 23.33
N SER A 33 -22.18 17.93 23.27
CA SER A 33 -23.59 18.17 23.55
C SER A 33 -24.50 17.44 22.57
N LEU A 34 -24.12 17.38 21.29
CA LEU A 34 -24.86 16.64 20.28
C LEU A 34 -24.85 15.12 20.56
N PHE A 35 -23.74 14.58 21.06
CA PHE A 35 -23.63 13.17 21.42
C PHE A 35 -24.43 12.83 22.68
N GLU A 36 -24.40 13.70 23.69
CA GLU A 36 -25.23 13.56 24.89
C GLU A 36 -26.71 13.64 24.55
N LEU A 37 -27.11 14.57 23.68
CA LEU A 37 -28.47 14.64 23.14
C LEU A 37 -28.85 13.32 22.46
N GLY A 38 -27.98 12.80 21.60
CA GLY A 38 -28.17 11.52 20.91
C GLY A 38 -28.21 10.30 21.84
N ARG A 39 -27.68 10.39 23.07
CA ARG A 39 -27.73 9.32 24.09
C ARG A 39 -29.00 9.37 24.92
N ALA A 40 -29.71 10.51 24.99
CA ALA A 40 -30.85 10.70 25.88
C ALA A 40 -32.06 9.82 25.52
N CYS A 41 -32.45 9.73 24.25
CA CYS A 41 -33.53 8.86 23.79
C CYS A 41 -33.39 8.45 22.33
N ARG A 42 -34.17 7.46 21.87
CA ARG A 42 -34.08 6.92 20.50
C ARG A 42 -34.36 7.95 19.41
N SER A 43 -35.40 8.76 19.55
CA SER A 43 -35.73 9.78 18.54
C SER A 43 -34.65 10.84 18.42
N LEU A 44 -34.07 11.26 19.55
CA LEU A 44 -32.93 12.19 19.57
C LEU A 44 -31.64 11.53 19.07
N ASN A 45 -31.45 10.23 19.28
CA ASN A 45 -30.34 9.46 18.69
C ASN A 45 -30.38 9.53 17.17
N ASP A 46 -31.54 9.19 16.60
CA ASP A 46 -31.74 9.20 15.16
C ASP A 46 -31.53 10.61 14.60
N PHE A 47 -32.09 11.64 15.23
CA PHE A 47 -31.90 13.04 14.82
C PHE A 47 -30.44 13.51 14.95
N ALA A 48 -29.86 13.47 16.16
CA ALA A 48 -28.56 14.05 16.47
C ALA A 48 -27.42 13.38 15.68
N PHE A 49 -27.42 12.04 15.60
CA PHE A 49 -26.40 11.34 14.82
C PHE A 49 -26.65 11.41 13.31
N THR A 50 -27.89 11.54 12.84
CA THR A 50 -28.12 11.83 11.41
C THR A 50 -27.57 13.20 11.07
N PHE A 51 -27.89 14.23 11.85
CA PHE A 51 -27.37 15.59 11.67
C PHE A 51 -25.84 15.59 11.67
N TYR A 52 -25.21 14.99 12.69
CA TYR A 52 -23.75 14.87 12.76
C TYR A 52 -23.18 14.18 11.52
N LEU A 53 -23.68 13.00 11.15
CA LEU A 53 -23.16 12.23 10.01
C LEU A 53 -23.38 12.93 8.67
N GLU A 54 -24.45 13.71 8.53
CA GLU A 54 -24.69 14.55 7.34
C GLU A 54 -23.64 15.66 7.20
N THR A 55 -23.15 16.24 8.31
CA THR A 55 -21.99 17.14 8.25
C THR A 55 -20.70 16.44 7.85
N GLN A 56 -20.65 15.10 7.96
CA GLN A 56 -19.50 14.24 7.64
C GLN A 56 -19.68 13.44 6.35
N ASN A 57 -20.54 13.90 5.43
CA ASN A 57 -20.90 13.20 4.17
C ASN A 57 -19.70 12.81 3.28
N GLU A 58 -18.50 13.35 3.49
CA GLU A 58 -17.28 12.93 2.79
C GLU A 58 -16.82 11.51 3.19
N TYR A 59 -17.13 11.06 4.41
CA TYR A 59 -16.56 9.83 4.98
C TYR A 59 -17.57 8.69 5.15
N TYR A 60 -18.87 9.01 5.10
CA TYR A 60 -19.94 8.07 5.38
C TYR A 60 -21.07 8.21 4.36
N THR A 61 -21.53 7.07 3.84
CA THR A 61 -22.75 6.99 3.03
C THR A 61 -23.74 6.06 3.72
N PHE A 62 -24.92 6.60 4.04
CA PHE A 62 -25.98 5.86 4.72
C PHE A 62 -26.28 4.53 4.03
N GLY A 63 -26.20 3.44 4.80
CA GLY A 63 -26.67 2.11 4.41
C GLY A 63 -25.74 1.28 3.52
N ASP A 64 -24.54 1.75 3.18
CA ASP A 64 -23.64 0.98 2.30
C ASP A 64 -22.16 1.03 2.69
N LEU A 65 -21.60 2.23 2.88
CA LEU A 65 -20.15 2.45 2.92
C LEU A 65 -19.72 3.36 4.08
N LEU A 66 -18.79 2.87 4.90
CA LEU A 66 -17.93 3.68 5.74
C LEU A 66 -16.55 3.73 5.06
N SER A 67 -16.16 4.90 4.57
CA SER A 67 -14.88 5.13 3.89
C SER A 67 -14.12 6.27 4.57
N ALA A 68 -13.34 5.91 5.57
CA ALA A 68 -12.57 6.83 6.37
C ALA A 68 -11.08 6.43 6.38
N PRO A 69 -10.41 6.33 5.21
CA PRO A 69 -9.03 5.87 5.13
C PRO A 69 -8.05 6.86 5.75
N VAL A 70 -8.28 8.16 5.54
CA VAL A 70 -7.57 9.28 6.15
C VAL A 70 -8.55 10.45 6.16
N GLY A 71 -8.57 11.27 7.20
CA GLY A 71 -9.19 12.60 7.13
C GLY A 71 -10.28 12.88 8.17
N TYR A 72 -10.90 11.86 8.73
CA TYR A 72 -12.11 12.00 9.53
C TYR A 72 -11.89 12.58 10.95
N PRO A 73 -12.92 13.20 11.55
CA PRO A 73 -12.88 13.65 12.95
C PRO A 73 -12.75 12.48 13.93
N PRO A 74 -11.94 12.56 15.00
CA PRO A 74 -11.72 11.44 15.95
C PRO A 74 -13.00 10.81 16.52
N SER A 75 -14.05 11.61 16.61
CA SER A 75 -15.36 11.29 17.14
C SER A 75 -16.30 10.54 16.19
N LEU A 76 -15.98 10.46 14.89
CA LEU A 76 -16.83 9.80 13.90
C LEU A 76 -17.13 8.34 14.26
N LEU A 77 -16.12 7.58 14.70
CA LEU A 77 -16.32 6.19 15.10
C LEU A 77 -17.17 6.07 16.37
N THR A 78 -16.97 6.98 17.33
CA THR A 78 -17.82 7.08 18.52
C THR A 78 -19.27 7.41 18.15
N ALA A 79 -19.49 8.36 17.25
CA ALA A 79 -20.82 8.72 16.73
C ALA A 79 -21.48 7.51 16.08
N LEU A 80 -20.77 6.86 15.15
CA LEU A 80 -21.26 5.67 14.46
C LEU A 80 -21.57 4.54 15.44
N ARG A 81 -20.74 4.32 16.47
CA ARG A 81 -21.01 3.35 17.55
C ARG A 81 -22.29 3.69 18.29
N CYS A 82 -22.54 4.96 18.59
CA CYS A 82 -23.70 5.40 19.36
C CYS A 82 -24.98 5.45 18.52
N ALA A 83 -24.88 5.68 17.21
CA ALA A 83 -26.01 5.76 16.29
C ALA A 83 -26.68 4.38 16.11
N LEU A 84 -27.92 4.25 16.58
CA LEU A 84 -28.66 2.98 16.62
C LEU A 84 -29.15 2.52 15.25
N PHE A 85 -29.34 3.47 14.33
CA PHE A 85 -29.78 3.22 12.96
C PHE A 85 -28.66 2.76 12.03
N VAL A 86 -27.39 2.87 12.43
CA VAL A 86 -26.24 2.50 11.59
C VAL A 86 -26.16 0.97 11.46
N LYS A 87 -26.84 0.46 10.43
CA LYS A 87 -26.92 -0.94 10.05
C LYS A 87 -26.74 -1.06 8.54
N GLY A 88 -26.33 -2.24 8.10
CA GLY A 88 -26.21 -2.56 6.68
C GLY A 88 -24.94 -2.05 6.01
N LEU A 89 -23.92 -1.62 6.77
CA LEU A 89 -22.62 -1.25 6.21
C LEU A 89 -21.95 -2.49 5.61
N ARG A 90 -21.93 -2.56 4.28
CA ARG A 90 -21.34 -3.66 3.53
C ARG A 90 -19.84 -3.49 3.36
N ARG A 91 -19.37 -2.25 3.36
CA ARG A 91 -17.96 -1.90 3.16
C ARG A 91 -17.51 -0.99 4.30
N ILE A 92 -16.49 -1.42 5.02
CA ILE A 92 -15.90 -0.70 6.15
C ILE A 92 -14.42 -0.54 5.86
N ILE A 93 -13.99 0.68 5.60
CA ILE A 93 -12.60 1.04 5.26
C ILE A 93 -12.19 2.14 6.24
N VAL A 94 -11.30 1.84 7.19
CA VAL A 94 -10.96 2.75 8.29
C VAL A 94 -9.46 2.81 8.48
N GLY A 95 -8.91 4.02 8.54
CA GLY A 95 -7.54 4.27 8.98
C GLY A 95 -7.51 5.21 10.18
N PRO A 96 -7.14 4.76 11.41
CA PRO A 96 -7.17 5.60 12.62
C PRO A 96 -6.46 6.94 12.44
N LYS A 97 -7.20 8.04 12.27
CA LYS A 97 -6.59 9.37 12.06
C LYS A 97 -6.38 10.08 13.38
N SER A 98 -5.31 10.88 13.45
CA SER A 98 -4.99 11.77 14.57
C SER A 98 -4.88 11.04 15.90
N VAL A 99 -4.45 9.78 15.85
CA VAL A 99 -4.15 9.00 17.05
C VAL A 99 -2.84 9.54 17.61
N GLU A 100 -2.95 10.31 18.69
CA GLU A 100 -1.81 10.87 19.40
C GLU A 100 -1.28 9.90 20.47
N THR A 101 -2.16 9.02 20.96
CA THR A 101 -1.89 8.07 22.05
C THR A 101 -2.38 6.65 21.75
N LEU A 102 -1.76 5.65 22.39
CA LEU A 102 -2.20 4.26 22.35
C LEU A 102 -3.63 4.07 22.88
N GLN A 103 -4.06 4.89 23.84
CA GLN A 103 -5.42 4.87 24.38
C GLN A 103 -6.47 5.18 23.31
N GLU A 104 -6.24 6.24 22.53
CA GLU A 104 -7.12 6.64 21.44
C GLU A 104 -7.22 5.55 20.39
N LEU A 105 -6.10 4.90 20.04
CA LEU A 105 -6.10 3.76 19.11
C LEU A 105 -7.00 2.64 19.60
N ILE A 106 -6.83 2.24 20.87
CA ILE A 106 -7.60 1.16 21.47
C ILE A 106 -9.09 1.51 21.48
N GLN A 107 -9.42 2.75 21.85
CA GLN A 107 -10.80 3.23 21.85
C GLN A 107 -11.39 3.16 20.43
N GLN A 108 -10.67 3.63 19.41
CA GLN A 108 -11.12 3.55 18.01
C GLN A 108 -11.29 2.09 17.53
N LEU A 109 -10.41 1.17 17.91
CA LEU A 109 -10.54 -0.25 17.58
C LEU A 109 -11.74 -0.91 18.28
N LEU A 110 -12.01 -0.54 19.54
CA LEU A 110 -13.20 -0.97 20.27
C LEU A 110 -14.49 -0.45 19.62
N ASP A 111 -14.51 0.83 19.23
CA ASP A 111 -15.64 1.44 18.52
C ASP A 111 -15.88 0.76 17.17
N LEU A 112 -14.81 0.51 16.42
CA LEU A 112 -14.87 -0.20 15.14
C LEU A 112 -15.41 -1.62 15.32
N ARG A 113 -14.96 -2.36 16.34
CA ARG A 113 -15.47 -3.69 16.67
C ARG A 113 -16.96 -3.66 16.99
N ALA A 114 -17.42 -2.68 17.76
CA ALA A 114 -18.84 -2.50 18.07
C ALA A 114 -19.67 -2.16 16.81
N ILE A 115 -19.14 -1.35 15.90
CA ILE A 115 -19.77 -1.05 14.61
C ILE A 115 -19.90 -2.33 13.77
N VAL A 116 -18.82 -3.08 13.58
CA VAL A 116 -18.81 -4.33 12.78
C VAL A 116 -19.77 -5.36 13.38
N ARG A 117 -19.78 -5.53 14.72
CA ARG A 117 -20.65 -6.49 15.42
C ARG A 117 -22.15 -6.24 15.15
N ARG A 118 -22.55 -4.98 15.00
CA ARG A 118 -23.95 -4.59 14.73
C ARG A 118 -24.38 -4.79 13.27
N GLN A 119 -23.43 -4.99 12.35
CA GLN A 119 -23.77 -5.23 10.95
C GLN A 119 -24.39 -6.61 10.77
N THR A 120 -25.35 -6.73 9.86
CA THR A 120 -25.92 -8.03 9.44
C THR A 120 -24.99 -8.74 8.48
N ARG A 121 -24.31 -7.98 7.61
CA ARG A 121 -23.29 -8.45 6.68
C ARG A 121 -22.19 -7.39 6.57
N CYS A 122 -20.95 -7.83 6.44
CA CYS A 122 -19.80 -6.99 6.12
C CYS A 122 -19.08 -7.68 4.97
N HIS A 123 -19.17 -7.18 3.73
CA HIS A 123 -18.55 -7.81 2.56
C HIS A 123 -17.08 -7.43 2.39
N HIS A 124 -16.70 -6.21 2.78
CA HIS A 124 -15.34 -5.73 2.69
C HIS A 124 -14.96 -5.02 3.98
N PHE A 125 -13.83 -5.41 4.56
CA PHE A 125 -13.26 -4.80 5.75
C PHE A 125 -11.81 -4.46 5.49
N ALA A 126 -11.45 -3.19 5.68
CA ALA A 126 -10.09 -2.71 5.51
C ALA A 126 -9.66 -1.84 6.70
N LEU A 127 -8.49 -2.13 7.28
CA LEU A 127 -7.90 -1.42 8.40
C LEU A 127 -6.49 -0.91 8.03
N PHE A 128 -6.29 0.41 8.07
CA PHE A 128 -5.02 1.07 7.71
C PHE A 128 -4.35 1.70 8.92
N LEU A 129 -3.26 1.11 9.42
CA LEU A 129 -2.53 1.60 10.60
C LEU A 129 -1.32 2.50 10.24
N SER A 130 -1.28 3.05 9.03
CA SER A 130 -0.14 3.84 8.52
C SER A 130 0.12 5.12 9.32
N SER A 131 -0.94 5.79 9.76
CA SER A 131 -0.88 6.96 10.64
C SER A 131 -0.27 6.65 12.00
N VAL A 132 -0.55 5.44 12.53
CA VAL A 132 -0.02 4.96 13.81
C VAL A 132 1.48 4.72 13.68
N ASP A 133 1.91 4.03 12.63
CA ASP A 133 3.34 3.81 12.36
C ASP A 133 4.09 5.14 12.23
N PHE A 134 3.57 6.06 11.42
CA PHE A 134 4.15 7.40 11.25
C PHE A 134 4.26 8.14 12.59
N ARG A 135 3.23 8.03 13.44
CA ARG A 135 3.23 8.69 14.75
C ARG A 135 4.28 8.09 15.69
N ILE A 136 4.36 6.77 15.77
CA ILE A 136 5.36 6.06 16.58
C ILE A 136 6.77 6.41 16.11
N GLN A 137 7.00 6.47 14.80
CA GLN A 137 8.28 6.88 14.23
C GLN A 137 8.63 8.34 14.59
N LYS A 138 7.66 9.24 14.51
CA LYS A 138 7.87 10.67 14.77
C LYS A 138 8.11 10.99 16.25
N CYS A 139 7.40 10.34 17.17
CA CYS A 139 7.40 10.70 18.60
C CYS A 139 8.13 9.68 19.48
N GLY A 140 8.49 8.51 18.94
CA GLY A 140 8.97 7.36 19.68
C GLY A 140 7.83 6.53 20.30
N GLY A 141 7.98 5.21 20.31
CA GLY A 141 6.94 4.29 20.81
C GLY A 141 6.57 4.51 22.28
N LEU A 142 7.55 4.83 23.14
CA LEU A 142 7.29 5.13 24.55
C LEU A 142 6.46 6.39 24.75
N ALA A 143 6.62 7.42 23.91
CA ALA A 143 5.83 8.64 24.00
C ALA A 143 4.37 8.39 23.56
N PHE A 144 4.20 7.59 22.50
CA PHE A 144 2.89 7.16 22.02
C PHE A 144 2.13 6.32 23.05
N ALA A 145 2.85 5.50 23.82
CA ALA A 145 2.29 4.65 24.89
C ALA A 145 2.07 5.38 26.23
N ARG A 146 2.25 6.71 26.32
CA ARG A 146 2.06 7.43 27.58
C ARG A 146 0.61 7.34 28.08
N GLY A 147 0.46 7.11 29.38
CA GLY A 147 -0.83 7.16 30.07
C GLY A 147 -1.48 5.79 30.32
N ILE A 148 -1.28 4.81 29.44
CA ILE A 148 -1.86 3.46 29.57
C ILE A 148 -0.84 2.40 29.17
N ARG A 149 -0.80 1.32 29.96
CA ARG A 149 -0.07 0.10 29.62
C ARG A 149 -1.05 -0.91 29.06
N VAL A 150 -0.91 -1.23 27.77
CA VAL A 150 -1.62 -2.34 27.15
C VAL A 150 -0.58 -3.37 26.74
N SER A 151 -0.72 -4.56 27.31
CA SER A 151 0.10 -5.70 26.94
C SER A 151 -0.10 -6.06 25.48
N GLU A 152 0.94 -6.57 24.84
CA GLU A 152 0.90 -7.15 23.49
C GLU A 152 -0.26 -8.14 23.30
N THR A 153 -0.49 -9.02 24.27
CA THR A 153 -1.57 -10.02 24.24
C THR A 153 -2.97 -9.37 24.22
N ALA A 154 -3.22 -8.39 25.09
CA ALA A 154 -4.50 -7.66 25.09
C ALA A 154 -4.76 -6.90 23.78
N PHE A 155 -3.71 -6.30 23.18
CA PHE A 155 -3.83 -5.67 21.88
C PHE A 155 -4.09 -6.69 20.76
N GLN A 156 -3.37 -7.80 20.77
CA GLN A 156 -3.55 -8.93 19.87
C GLN A 156 -4.99 -9.47 19.94
N GLU A 157 -5.50 -9.77 21.15
CA GLU A 157 -6.87 -10.23 21.37
C GLU A 157 -7.90 -9.25 20.80
N LEU A 158 -7.72 -7.94 21.03
CA LEU A 158 -8.60 -6.91 20.50
C LEU A 158 -8.63 -6.92 18.97
N LEU A 159 -7.45 -6.89 18.33
CA LEU A 159 -7.35 -6.84 16.86
C LEU A 159 -7.85 -8.14 16.22
N CYS A 160 -7.41 -9.30 16.72
CA CYS A 160 -7.88 -10.60 16.24
C CYS A 160 -9.40 -10.74 16.42
N SER A 161 -9.96 -10.27 17.53
CA SER A 161 -11.41 -10.31 17.74
C SER A 161 -12.17 -9.39 16.80
N LEU A 162 -11.65 -8.19 16.50
CA LEU A 162 -12.21 -7.29 15.50
C LEU A 162 -12.24 -7.96 14.11
N VAL A 163 -11.12 -8.51 13.65
CA VAL A 163 -11.02 -9.17 12.34
C VAL A 163 -11.92 -10.41 12.28
N THR A 164 -11.92 -11.24 13.32
CA THR A 164 -12.81 -12.41 13.42
C THR A 164 -14.28 -11.99 13.36
N THR A 165 -14.63 -10.89 14.02
CA THR A 165 -16.00 -10.34 13.97
C THR A 165 -16.36 -9.95 12.54
N ALA A 166 -15.46 -9.30 11.79
CA ALA A 166 -15.71 -8.95 10.39
C ALA A 166 -15.91 -10.20 9.51
N VAL A 167 -15.02 -11.19 9.63
CA VAL A 167 -15.09 -12.45 8.87
C VAL A 167 -16.40 -13.19 9.16
N ASN A 168 -16.80 -13.31 10.42
CA ASN A 168 -18.05 -13.95 10.83
C ASN A 168 -19.31 -13.22 10.33
N LYS A 169 -19.18 -11.97 9.88
CA LYS A 169 -20.25 -11.21 9.21
C LYS A 169 -20.28 -11.42 7.69
N GLY A 170 -19.59 -12.44 7.17
CA GLY A 170 -19.60 -12.76 5.74
C GLY A 170 -18.66 -11.87 4.92
N CYS A 171 -17.49 -11.54 5.49
CA CYS A 171 -16.42 -10.83 4.79
C CYS A 171 -15.95 -11.63 3.60
N LYS A 172 -15.91 -10.98 2.43
CA LYS A 172 -15.37 -11.52 1.19
C LYS A 172 -13.99 -10.96 0.89
N SER A 173 -13.69 -9.75 1.36
CA SER A 173 -12.42 -9.09 1.13
C SER A 173 -11.92 -8.43 2.40
N LEU A 174 -10.78 -8.88 2.89
CA LEU A 174 -10.12 -8.40 4.10
C LEU A 174 -8.78 -7.78 3.74
N ASP A 175 -8.54 -6.53 4.15
CA ASP A 175 -7.26 -5.83 3.97
C ASP A 175 -6.80 -5.27 5.32
N ILE A 176 -5.58 -5.62 5.74
CA ILE A 176 -4.97 -5.08 6.95
C ILE A 176 -3.58 -4.60 6.57
N SER A 177 -3.34 -3.30 6.76
CA SER A 177 -2.09 -2.67 6.36
C SER A 177 -1.41 -1.93 7.49
N LYS A 178 -0.06 -1.96 7.48
CA LYS A 178 0.81 -1.26 8.42
C LYS A 178 0.54 -1.66 9.89
N GLY A 179 1.10 -0.94 10.85
CA GLY A 179 0.98 -1.21 12.28
C GLY A 179 2.16 -1.99 12.87
N THR A 180 3.18 -2.34 12.08
CA THR A 180 4.36 -3.07 12.54
C THR A 180 5.08 -2.32 13.66
N ALA A 181 5.07 -0.98 13.63
CA ALA A 181 5.75 -0.16 14.64
C ALA A 181 5.11 -0.26 16.04
N LEU A 182 3.87 -0.74 16.15
CA LEU A 182 3.25 -1.02 17.46
C LEU A 182 4.00 -2.13 18.21
N ILE A 183 4.48 -3.13 17.48
CA ILE A 183 5.21 -4.26 18.05
C ILE A 183 6.70 -3.93 18.12
N THR A 184 7.30 -3.51 17.01
CA THR A 184 8.76 -3.32 16.91
C THR A 184 9.23 -2.01 17.55
N GLY A 185 8.39 -0.98 17.61
CA GLY A 185 8.72 0.33 18.16
C GLY A 185 8.65 0.42 19.69
N GLY A 186 8.36 -0.69 20.38
CA GLY A 186 8.27 -0.75 21.84
C GLY A 186 7.05 -0.05 22.44
N ALA A 187 6.03 0.26 21.61
CA ALA A 187 4.81 0.91 22.09
C ALA A 187 3.97 -0.02 23.00
N LEU A 188 4.00 -1.34 22.78
CA LEU A 188 3.23 -2.31 23.58
C LEU A 188 3.97 -2.86 24.81
N GLY A 189 4.95 -2.12 25.34
CA GLY A 189 5.50 -2.37 26.67
C GLY A 189 6.53 -3.49 26.75
N ALA A 190 7.00 -4.04 25.62
CA ALA A 190 8.23 -4.82 25.63
C ALA A 190 9.40 -3.92 26.09
N GLY A 191 10.07 -4.33 27.17
CA GLY A 191 11.45 -3.90 27.39
C GLY A 191 12.28 -4.17 26.13
N PRO A 192 13.43 -3.50 25.94
CA PRO A 192 14.22 -3.63 24.72
C PRO A 192 14.33 -5.10 24.33
N LEU A 193 13.80 -5.45 23.14
CA LEU A 193 13.83 -6.79 22.58
C LEU A 193 15.31 -7.18 22.45
N THR A 194 15.85 -7.77 23.52
CA THR A 194 17.06 -8.55 23.45
C THR A 194 16.72 -9.68 22.50
N ARG A 195 17.31 -9.64 21.29
CA ARG A 195 17.10 -10.65 20.25
C ARG A 195 17.05 -12.02 20.92
N PRO A 196 15.94 -12.76 20.85
CA PRO A 196 15.95 -14.13 21.31
C PRO A 196 16.98 -14.87 20.47
N SER A 197 18.04 -15.33 21.12
CA SER A 197 18.94 -16.32 20.54
C SER A 197 18.12 -17.59 20.37
N TYR A 198 17.71 -17.88 19.13
CA TYR A 198 17.02 -19.12 18.79
C TYR A 198 17.99 -20.31 18.82
N ALA A 199 18.53 -20.63 20.00
CA ALA A 199 19.17 -21.90 20.26
C ALA A 199 18.09 -22.88 20.74
N LYS A 200 17.75 -23.86 19.88
CA LYS A 200 16.90 -25.01 20.26
C LYS A 200 17.56 -25.76 21.42
N THR A 201 17.09 -25.54 22.63
CA THR A 201 17.43 -26.40 23.77
C THR A 201 16.28 -27.39 23.94
N LYS A 202 16.51 -28.66 23.58
CA LYS A 202 15.68 -29.78 24.04
C LYS A 202 16.03 -30.00 25.50
N GLU A 203 15.10 -29.74 26.41
CA GLU A 203 15.26 -30.18 27.79
C GLU A 203 13.99 -30.89 28.30
N GLN A 204 14.23 -32.11 28.78
CA GLN A 204 13.31 -33.06 29.36
C GLN A 204 12.80 -32.53 30.71
N ALA A 205 11.47 -32.51 30.90
CA ALA A 205 10.87 -32.16 32.17
C ALA A 205 11.00 -33.32 33.18
N ALA A 206 11.60 -33.03 34.34
CA ALA A 206 11.39 -33.77 35.58
C ALA A 206 10.83 -32.80 36.64
N PRO A 207 9.98 -33.26 37.57
CA PRO A 207 9.17 -32.37 38.42
C PRO A 207 9.96 -31.90 39.64
N VAL A 208 9.86 -30.59 39.96
CA VAL A 208 10.45 -30.01 41.17
C VAL A 208 9.35 -29.58 42.15
N THR A 209 9.44 -30.16 43.34
CA THR A 209 8.74 -29.88 44.58
C THR A 209 9.16 -28.52 45.15
N ILE A 210 8.21 -27.79 45.75
CA ILE A 210 8.41 -26.48 46.38
C ILE A 210 8.73 -26.67 47.87
N GLU A 211 9.84 -26.12 48.36
CA GLU A 211 10.06 -25.76 49.77
C GLU A 211 10.63 -24.33 49.92
N PRO A 212 10.42 -23.65 51.06
CA PRO A 212 10.57 -22.20 51.18
C PRO A 212 11.81 -21.73 51.99
N GLY A 213 12.49 -20.70 51.45
CA GLY A 213 13.37 -19.76 52.18
C GLY A 213 14.76 -20.29 52.57
N PRO A 214 15.80 -19.42 52.65
CA PRO A 214 15.75 -18.27 53.56
C PRO A 214 16.44 -16.98 53.06
N LYS A 215 16.30 -15.96 53.92
CA LYS A 215 16.83 -14.60 53.86
C LYS A 215 18.34 -14.55 54.04
N GLU A 216 19.04 -13.67 53.32
CA GLU A 216 20.33 -13.12 53.76
C GLU A 216 20.44 -11.62 53.45
N GLY A 217 21.10 -10.92 54.39
CA GLY A 217 21.29 -9.48 54.44
C GLY A 217 22.52 -8.99 53.65
N PRO A 218 22.91 -7.72 53.86
CA PRO A 218 23.88 -7.03 53.01
C PRO A 218 25.32 -7.17 53.54
N GLN A 219 26.29 -7.37 52.64
CA GLN A 219 27.71 -7.18 52.95
C GLN A 219 28.45 -6.40 51.87
N GLU A 220 29.35 -5.56 52.38
CA GLU A 220 30.22 -4.59 51.73
C GLU A 220 31.45 -5.21 51.03
N ALA A 221 31.86 -4.50 49.96
CA ALA A 221 33.20 -4.03 49.60
C ALA A 221 34.51 -4.82 49.81
N MET A 222 35.36 -4.64 48.78
CA MET A 222 36.84 -4.63 48.71
C MET A 222 37.60 -5.92 48.34
N SER A 223 38.29 -5.85 47.17
CA SER A 223 39.75 -6.07 46.99
C SER A 223 40.06 -6.12 45.48
N LYS A 224 40.74 -5.14 44.87
CA LYS A 224 42.20 -5.04 44.62
C LYS A 224 42.88 -6.32 44.08
N GLY A 225 43.46 -6.22 42.88
CA GLY A 225 44.56 -7.08 42.41
C GLY A 225 44.75 -7.08 40.88
N PRO A 226 45.98 -7.14 40.32
CA PRO A 226 46.37 -6.29 39.19
C PRO A 226 46.89 -7.01 37.93
N GLY A 227 47.02 -6.22 36.84
CA GLY A 227 48.23 -6.19 36.01
C GLY A 227 48.30 -7.10 34.78
N ALA A 228 48.21 -6.51 33.58
CA ALA A 228 48.93 -6.99 32.41
C ALA A 228 49.16 -5.84 31.41
N SER A 229 50.43 -5.59 31.13
CA SER A 229 50.98 -4.57 30.24
C SER A 229 51.00 -5.04 28.78
N LEU A 230 50.77 -4.15 27.81
CA LEU A 230 51.10 -4.34 26.40
C LEU A 230 51.64 -3.02 25.79
N PRO A 231 52.46 -3.09 24.72
CA PRO A 231 53.41 -2.05 24.30
C PRO A 231 52.82 -1.03 23.30
N PRO A 232 53.57 0.06 22.96
CA PRO A 232 53.01 1.23 22.30
C PRO A 232 53.05 1.08 20.76
N LEU A 233 51.95 1.43 20.09
CA LEU A 233 51.95 1.78 18.68
C LEU A 233 51.82 3.29 18.52
N GLY A 234 52.81 3.87 17.83
CA GLY A 234 52.85 5.28 17.47
C GLY A 234 52.00 5.62 16.25
N SER A 235 52.20 6.87 15.83
CA SER A 235 51.72 7.55 14.61
C SER A 235 50.22 7.93 14.55
N GLN A 236 49.95 9.13 15.05
CA GLN A 236 48.92 10.02 14.51
C GLN A 236 49.14 10.28 13.01
N PRO A 237 48.06 10.42 12.22
CA PRO A 237 48.04 11.30 11.07
C PRO A 237 47.30 12.60 11.40
N GLN A 238 47.95 13.70 11.03
CA GLN A 238 47.48 15.07 11.12
C GLN A 238 46.21 15.29 10.29
N ALA A 239 45.25 16.00 10.89
CA ALA A 239 44.07 16.50 10.21
C ALA A 239 44.45 17.67 9.28
N LEU A 240 44.49 17.42 7.98
CA LEU A 240 44.49 18.45 6.95
C LEU A 240 43.07 19.01 6.80
N LYS A 241 42.87 20.22 7.33
CA LYS A 241 41.75 21.10 7.01
C LYS A 241 41.90 21.57 5.56
N GLY A 242 41.09 21.03 4.65
CA GLY A 242 40.84 21.59 3.32
C GLY A 242 39.46 22.27 3.27
N PRO A 243 39.28 23.33 2.46
CA PRO A 243 38.05 24.12 2.43
C PRO A 243 36.91 23.35 1.75
N ARG A 244 35.75 23.40 2.41
CA ARG A 244 34.47 22.89 1.93
C ARG A 244 33.96 23.84 0.84
N PRO A 245 33.59 23.39 -0.37
CA PRO A 245 32.90 24.26 -1.31
C PRO A 245 31.48 24.50 -0.81
N GLU A 246 31.17 25.78 -0.59
CA GLU A 246 29.83 26.33 -0.47
C GLU A 246 29.05 25.99 -1.74
N VAL A 247 28.03 25.13 -1.61
CA VAL A 247 27.01 24.97 -2.63
C VAL A 247 25.86 25.87 -2.21
N GLU A 248 25.74 27.00 -2.91
CA GLU A 248 24.60 27.90 -2.84
C GLU A 248 23.34 27.14 -3.27
N LEU A 249 22.41 26.97 -2.32
CA LEU A 249 21.05 26.54 -2.58
C LEU A 249 20.21 27.77 -2.96
N PRO A 250 19.63 27.85 -4.17
CA PRO A 250 18.67 28.90 -4.46
C PRO A 250 17.34 28.56 -3.78
N GLY A 251 16.88 29.51 -2.96
CA GLY A 251 15.58 29.48 -2.33
C GLY A 251 14.42 29.77 -3.28
N ARG A 252 13.23 29.37 -2.82
CA ARG A 252 11.86 29.67 -3.28
C ARG A 252 11.36 29.03 -4.59
N ALA A 253 10.40 28.11 -4.40
CA ALA A 253 9.07 28.21 -5.01
C ALA A 253 8.04 27.31 -4.27
N ARG A 254 7.67 27.64 -3.02
CA ARG A 254 6.46 27.11 -2.37
C ARG A 254 5.27 28.00 -2.75
N HIS A 255 4.77 27.88 -3.98
CA HIS A 255 3.48 28.42 -4.41
C HIS A 255 3.04 27.72 -5.72
N SER A 256 2.72 26.41 -5.68
CA SER A 256 2.01 25.78 -6.82
C SER A 256 1.26 24.48 -6.50
N LEU A 257 0.76 24.30 -5.26
CA LEU A 257 -0.06 23.13 -4.87
C LEU A 257 -1.50 23.48 -4.48
N LEU A 258 -1.98 24.69 -4.84
CA LEU A 258 -3.33 25.17 -4.53
C LEU A 258 -4.23 25.40 -5.74
N ASN A 259 -3.75 25.22 -6.98
CA ASN A 259 -4.57 25.44 -8.19
C ASN A 259 -5.05 24.16 -8.91
N LEU A 260 -4.60 22.96 -8.51
CA LEU A 260 -5.06 21.71 -9.14
C LEU A 260 -6.36 21.13 -8.55
N LYS A 261 -6.83 21.63 -7.40
CA LYS A 261 -8.10 21.21 -6.78
C LYS A 261 -9.33 22.00 -7.27
N ARG A 262 -9.16 23.14 -7.95
CA ARG A 262 -10.28 23.96 -8.44
C ARG A 262 -10.74 23.65 -9.87
N LEU A 263 -10.04 22.81 -10.62
CA LEU A 263 -10.44 22.46 -12.00
C LEU A 263 -11.38 21.25 -12.11
N PHE A 264 -11.64 20.51 -11.01
CA PHE A 264 -12.50 19.32 -11.03
C PHE A 264 -13.87 19.49 -10.36
N GLN A 265 -14.27 20.71 -9.98
CA GLN A 265 -15.54 20.96 -9.25
C GLN A 265 -16.63 21.74 -10.01
N THR A 266 -16.45 22.11 -11.28
CA THR A 266 -17.56 22.68 -12.07
C THR A 266 -18.07 21.71 -13.11
N GLY A 267 -19.25 21.13 -12.83
CA GLY A 267 -19.92 20.16 -13.68
C GLY A 267 -20.30 20.69 -15.06
N PHE A 268 -19.99 19.88 -16.08
CA PHE A 268 -20.44 20.06 -17.45
C PHE A 268 -21.95 19.83 -17.56
N ARG A 269 -22.73 20.92 -17.65
CA ARG A 269 -24.10 20.88 -18.19
C ARG A 269 -24.05 21.01 -19.71
N LYS A 270 -24.54 19.97 -20.41
CA LYS A 270 -24.77 19.96 -21.86
C LYS A 270 -25.72 21.10 -22.27
N LYS A 271 -25.27 22.00 -23.17
CA LYS A 271 -26.15 22.80 -24.02
C LYS A 271 -25.72 22.65 -25.49
N LYS A 272 -26.70 22.35 -26.35
CA LYS A 272 -26.55 22.25 -27.81
C LYS A 272 -26.18 23.61 -28.43
N PRO A 273 -25.40 23.64 -29.52
CA PRO A 273 -25.13 24.88 -30.24
C PRO A 273 -26.25 25.22 -31.24
N LYS A 274 -26.54 26.51 -31.38
CA LYS A 274 -27.25 27.12 -32.51
C LYS A 274 -26.25 28.07 -33.21
N PRO A 275 -26.24 28.16 -34.55
CA PRO A 275 -25.24 28.95 -35.28
C PRO A 275 -25.74 30.39 -35.50
N MET A 276 -24.84 31.37 -35.48
CA MET A 276 -25.01 32.58 -36.29
C MET A 276 -23.71 33.40 -36.45
N ALA A 277 -23.32 33.52 -37.72
CA ALA A 277 -22.73 34.63 -38.48
C ALA A 277 -21.89 35.75 -37.82
N SER A 278 -20.68 35.89 -38.39
CA SER A 278 -19.94 37.09 -38.85
C SER A 278 -20.05 38.41 -38.09
N LEU A 279 -18.89 39.01 -37.80
CA LEU A 279 -18.40 40.26 -38.42
C LEU A 279 -16.99 40.61 -37.89
N SER A 280 -16.06 40.91 -38.81
CA SER A 280 -14.77 41.59 -38.55
C SER A 280 -15.01 43.08 -38.20
N PRO A 281 -14.06 43.88 -37.64
CA PRO A 281 -12.80 44.24 -38.33
C PRO A 281 -11.54 44.55 -37.45
N THR A 282 -10.39 44.39 -38.13
CA THR A 282 -9.16 45.21 -38.23
C THR A 282 -8.72 46.21 -37.14
N LEU A 283 -7.42 46.13 -36.76
CA LEU A 283 -6.34 47.17 -36.76
C LEU A 283 -5.34 46.95 -35.58
N THR A 284 -4.11 46.46 -35.84
CA THR A 284 -2.80 47.17 -35.97
C THR A 284 -2.13 47.68 -34.67
N THR A 285 -0.99 47.05 -34.38
CA THR A 285 0.36 47.61 -34.07
C THR A 285 0.65 48.49 -32.83
N THR A 286 1.37 47.84 -31.89
CA THR A 286 2.70 48.21 -31.31
C THR A 286 2.87 49.45 -30.37
N PRO A 287 4.01 49.61 -29.62
CA PRO A 287 4.00 49.56 -28.15
C PRO A 287 4.75 50.73 -27.44
N ALA A 288 4.82 50.72 -26.10
CA ALA A 288 5.77 51.47 -25.25
C ALA A 288 5.90 50.72 -23.89
N SER A 289 7.06 50.37 -23.32
CA SER A 289 8.12 51.20 -22.67
C SER A 289 7.54 52.23 -21.68
N ALA A 290 8.06 52.57 -20.50
CA ALA A 290 9.13 52.14 -19.59
C ALA A 290 8.93 52.96 -18.26
N PHE A 291 9.78 52.73 -17.23
CA PHE A 291 9.98 53.54 -16.00
C PHE A 291 8.86 53.52 -14.92
N SER A 292 9.10 53.70 -13.62
CA SER A 292 10.23 53.53 -12.69
C SER A 292 9.70 53.79 -11.26
N SER A 293 10.46 53.31 -10.27
CA SER A 293 10.71 53.91 -8.94
C SER A 293 9.63 53.99 -7.84
N SER A 294 10.00 53.37 -6.70
CA SER A 294 10.15 53.97 -5.35
C SER A 294 8.92 54.15 -4.44
N LEU A 295 8.93 53.48 -3.26
CA LEU A 295 9.14 54.12 -1.93
C LEU A 295 9.02 53.08 -0.78
N ASN A 296 9.94 53.18 0.18
CA ASN A 296 9.93 52.54 1.51
C ASN A 296 8.75 53.04 2.39
N PRO A 297 8.39 52.31 3.46
CA PRO A 297 8.74 52.85 4.79
C PRO A 297 9.18 51.84 5.86
N THR A 298 9.93 52.44 6.79
CA THR A 298 10.64 52.00 8.02
C THR A 298 9.73 51.40 9.12
N PRO A 299 10.28 50.54 10.03
CA PRO A 299 9.52 49.92 11.13
C PRO A 299 9.53 50.74 12.44
N THR A 300 8.48 50.58 13.25
CA THR A 300 8.33 51.14 14.60
C THR A 300 8.79 50.15 15.70
N PRO A 301 9.29 50.66 16.85
CA PRO A 301 9.88 49.84 17.92
C PRO A 301 8.87 49.48 19.04
N ILE A 302 9.10 48.33 19.69
CA ILE A 302 8.38 47.88 20.90
C ILE A 302 9.33 48.02 22.11
N PRO A 303 8.89 48.58 23.25
CA PRO A 303 9.73 48.74 24.44
C PRO A 303 9.72 47.51 25.38
N PRO A 304 10.74 47.35 26.24
CA PRO A 304 10.85 46.24 27.19
C PRO A 304 10.48 46.66 28.62
N SER A 305 9.92 45.74 29.42
CA SER A 305 9.93 45.82 30.89
C SER A 305 9.78 44.44 31.53
N ALA A 306 10.68 44.15 32.46
CA ALA A 306 10.79 42.97 33.30
C ALA A 306 9.88 43.03 34.54
N PHE A 307 9.62 41.89 35.20
CA PHE A 307 9.76 41.70 36.66
C PHE A 307 9.63 40.21 37.05
N SER A 308 10.47 39.82 38.00
CA SER A 308 10.70 38.49 38.56
C SER A 308 9.66 38.06 39.60
N ALA A 309 9.47 36.74 39.80
CA ALA A 309 9.70 36.00 41.06
C ALA A 309 9.16 34.54 41.02
N PRO A 310 9.69 33.62 41.85
CA PRO A 310 9.54 32.17 41.70
C PRO A 310 8.53 31.56 42.69
N VAL A 311 7.86 30.48 42.30
CA VAL A 311 7.10 29.62 43.23
C VAL A 311 7.44 28.14 42.98
N ARG A 312 7.60 27.44 44.11
CA ARG A 312 8.13 26.08 44.32
C ARG A 312 7.38 24.97 43.57
N PRO A 313 8.02 23.81 43.30
CA PRO A 313 7.33 22.61 42.87
C PRO A 313 6.92 21.77 44.09
N ASP A 314 5.63 21.56 44.28
CA ASP A 314 5.14 20.48 45.13
C ASP A 314 5.20 19.16 44.35
N VAL A 315 5.90 18.21 44.97
CA VAL A 315 6.04 16.83 44.56
C VAL A 315 4.71 16.12 44.80
N VAL A 316 3.97 15.86 43.72
CA VAL A 316 2.86 14.90 43.76
C VAL A 316 3.35 13.57 43.20
N SER A 317 3.53 12.63 44.12
CA SER A 317 3.72 11.20 43.85
C SER A 317 2.51 10.68 43.06
N SER A 318 2.69 10.37 41.78
CA SER A 318 1.69 9.71 40.95
C SER A 318 1.73 8.20 41.19
N SER A 319 0.78 7.72 41.98
CA SER A 319 0.44 6.31 42.07
C SER A 319 0.01 5.79 40.70
N LYS A 320 0.82 4.90 40.09
CA LYS A 320 0.49 4.11 38.90
C LYS A 320 -0.83 3.36 39.15
N LYS A 321 -1.94 3.87 38.60
CA LYS A 321 -3.15 3.06 38.41
C LYS A 321 -2.94 2.24 37.14
N ASP A 322 -2.70 0.95 37.30
CA ASP A 322 -2.94 -0.01 36.21
C ASP A 322 -4.46 -0.02 35.97
N ILE A 323 -4.90 0.75 34.97
CA ILE A 323 -6.30 0.72 34.54
C ILE A 323 -6.48 -0.62 33.83
N ALA A 324 -7.23 -1.53 34.43
CA ALA A 324 -7.75 -2.73 33.78
C ALA A 324 -8.75 -2.31 32.69
N LEU A 325 -8.23 -1.88 31.53
CA LEU A 325 -9.00 -1.37 30.39
C LEU A 325 -9.76 -2.44 29.61
N VAL A 326 -9.60 -3.70 30.01
CA VAL A 326 -10.52 -4.76 29.62
C VAL A 326 -11.33 -5.10 30.87
N PRO A 327 -12.56 -4.57 31.02
CA PRO A 327 -13.50 -5.25 31.88
C PRO A 327 -13.59 -6.67 31.34
N ARG A 328 -13.10 -7.66 32.10
CA ARG A 328 -13.56 -9.04 31.92
C ARG A 328 -15.08 -8.91 31.94
N PRO A 329 -15.82 -9.33 30.89
CA PRO A 329 -17.26 -9.21 30.93
C PRO A 329 -17.76 -10.12 32.05
N ALA A 330 -18.01 -9.52 33.21
CA ALA A 330 -18.83 -10.12 34.25
C ALA A 330 -20.27 -9.96 33.77
N GLU A 331 -20.71 -10.89 32.92
CA GLU A 331 -22.13 -11.10 32.69
C GLU A 331 -22.62 -12.16 33.70
N PRO A 332 -23.32 -11.78 34.78
CA PRO A 332 -24.33 -12.64 35.37
C PRO A 332 -25.51 -12.65 34.39
N GLY A 333 -25.62 -13.73 33.61
CA GLY A 333 -26.64 -13.85 32.57
C GLY A 333 -28.07 -13.81 33.13
N PRO A 334 -28.96 -12.94 32.61
CA PRO A 334 -30.36 -13.31 32.50
C PRO A 334 -30.43 -14.45 31.47
N SER A 335 -31.05 -15.55 31.84
CA SER A 335 -31.29 -16.73 31.01
C SER A 335 -31.79 -16.34 29.61
N LEU A 336 -30.87 -16.37 28.65
CA LEU A 336 -31.10 -16.33 27.21
C LEU A 336 -31.93 -17.55 26.85
N THR A 337 -33.22 -17.36 26.70
CA THR A 337 -34.09 -18.24 25.93
C THR A 337 -33.52 -18.34 24.51
N SER A 338 -32.83 -19.45 24.25
CA SER A 338 -32.63 -20.08 22.94
C SER A 338 -32.80 -19.15 21.74
N GLN A 339 -31.86 -18.22 21.51
CA GLN A 339 -31.62 -17.79 20.14
C GLN A 339 -31.03 -18.99 19.44
N THR A 340 -31.87 -19.65 18.63
CA THR A 340 -31.45 -20.62 17.63
C THR A 340 -30.28 -20.04 16.85
N HIS A 341 -29.06 -20.41 17.26
CA HIS A 341 -27.86 -20.15 16.49
C HIS A 341 -28.07 -20.86 15.15
N GLY A 342 -28.42 -20.09 14.12
CA GLY A 342 -28.41 -20.58 12.76
C GLY A 342 -27.06 -21.23 12.45
N PRO A 343 -27.01 -22.18 11.51
CA PRO A 343 -25.77 -22.90 11.18
C PRO A 343 -24.65 -21.87 10.99
N ALA A 344 -23.53 -22.08 11.68
CA ALA A 344 -22.37 -21.20 11.62
C ALA A 344 -22.08 -20.88 10.16
N SER A 345 -22.24 -19.60 9.79
CA SER A 345 -22.07 -19.16 8.40
C SER A 345 -20.68 -19.58 7.95
N GLN A 346 -20.60 -20.41 6.90
CA GLN A 346 -19.32 -20.80 6.33
C GLN A 346 -18.49 -19.54 5.99
N PRO A 347 -17.16 -19.59 6.23
CA PRO A 347 -16.29 -18.45 5.95
C PRO A 347 -16.34 -18.12 4.45
N SER A 348 -16.71 -16.89 4.13
CA SER A 348 -16.91 -16.42 2.75
C SER A 348 -15.72 -15.65 2.18
N LEU A 349 -14.57 -15.69 2.86
CA LEU A 349 -13.42 -14.85 2.54
C LEU A 349 -12.78 -15.31 1.22
N SER A 350 -12.89 -14.50 0.17
CA SER A 350 -12.34 -14.80 -1.16
C SER A 350 -11.06 -14.03 -1.47
N ASN A 351 -10.86 -12.88 -0.84
CA ASN A 351 -9.69 -12.02 -1.03
C ASN A 351 -9.09 -11.64 0.34
N LEU A 352 -7.80 -11.85 0.51
CA LEU A 352 -7.06 -11.46 1.70
C LEU A 352 -5.81 -10.67 1.30
N GLU A 353 -5.67 -9.46 1.83
CA GLU A 353 -4.53 -8.59 1.65
C GLU A 353 -3.84 -8.37 3.01
N LEU A 354 -2.65 -8.96 3.16
CA LEU A 354 -1.80 -8.89 4.36
C LEU A 354 -0.69 -7.87 4.09
N ARG A 355 -0.97 -6.59 4.31
CA ARG A 355 -0.02 -5.49 4.07
C ARG A 355 0.70 -5.01 5.35
N SER A 356 0.89 -5.92 6.30
CA SER A 356 1.43 -5.62 7.63
C SER A 356 2.31 -6.77 8.09
N ASP A 357 3.61 -6.51 8.32
CA ASP A 357 4.55 -7.53 8.84
C ASP A 357 4.08 -8.06 10.19
N MET A 358 3.39 -7.23 10.97
CA MET A 358 2.82 -7.60 12.27
C MET A 358 2.01 -8.90 12.21
N LEU A 359 1.29 -9.16 11.11
CA LEU A 359 0.45 -10.34 10.96
C LEU A 359 1.23 -11.63 10.72
N LEU A 360 2.51 -11.52 10.36
CA LEU A 360 3.44 -12.64 10.23
C LEU A 360 4.38 -12.77 11.44
N LEU A 361 4.42 -11.78 12.34
CA LEU A 361 5.19 -11.89 13.58
C LEU A 361 4.61 -12.95 14.52
N PRO A 362 5.43 -13.55 15.43
CA PRO A 362 5.00 -14.61 16.34
C PRO A 362 3.71 -14.29 17.11
N LEU A 363 3.50 -13.01 17.48
CA LEU A 363 2.31 -12.58 18.21
C LEU A 363 1.02 -12.79 17.40
N PHE A 364 1.01 -12.65 16.07
CA PHE A 364 -0.20 -12.80 15.24
C PHE A 364 -0.17 -14.02 14.34
N TYR A 365 0.96 -14.72 14.24
CA TYR A 365 1.17 -15.80 13.29
C TYR A 365 0.12 -16.92 13.40
N ASP A 366 -0.17 -17.38 14.62
CA ASP A 366 -1.17 -18.44 14.86
C ASP A 366 -2.57 -18.03 14.40
N PHE A 367 -2.94 -16.77 14.65
CA PHE A 367 -4.20 -16.21 14.19
C PHE A 367 -4.26 -16.17 12.66
N THR A 368 -3.21 -15.64 12.02
CA THR A 368 -3.12 -15.53 10.56
C THR A 368 -3.15 -16.90 9.89
N SER A 369 -2.39 -17.87 10.40
CA SER A 369 -2.38 -19.26 9.91
C SER A 369 -3.76 -19.91 10.05
N THR A 370 -4.44 -19.70 11.18
CA THR A 370 -5.79 -20.21 11.41
C THR A 370 -6.81 -19.58 10.47
N LEU A 371 -6.72 -18.27 10.22
CA LEU A 371 -7.59 -17.55 9.29
C LEU A 371 -7.44 -18.07 7.86
N LEU A 372 -6.20 -18.27 7.41
CA LEU A 372 -5.88 -18.83 6.10
C LEU A 372 -6.43 -20.26 5.95
N ARG A 373 -6.21 -21.11 6.96
CA ARG A 373 -6.71 -22.49 6.96
C ARG A 373 -8.23 -22.55 6.96
N ALA A 374 -8.88 -21.74 7.79
CA ALA A 374 -10.34 -21.65 7.86
C ALA A 374 -10.96 -21.16 6.53
N SER A 375 -10.23 -20.34 5.78
CA SER A 375 -10.66 -19.79 4.49
C SER A 375 -10.13 -20.56 3.29
N SER A 376 -9.45 -21.70 3.48
CA SER A 376 -8.71 -22.41 2.42
C SER A 376 -9.58 -22.81 1.21
N SER A 377 -10.85 -23.15 1.44
CA SER A 377 -11.80 -23.54 0.39
C SER A 377 -12.47 -22.38 -0.34
N THR A 378 -12.38 -21.16 0.17
CA THR A 378 -13.04 -19.97 -0.42
C THR A 378 -12.06 -18.89 -0.86
N LEU A 379 -10.85 -18.87 -0.30
CA LEU A 379 -9.82 -17.88 -0.57
C LEU A 379 -9.20 -18.10 -1.96
N SER A 380 -9.50 -17.18 -2.88
CA SER A 380 -9.02 -17.19 -4.26
C SER A 380 -7.87 -16.22 -4.53
N LYS A 381 -7.75 -15.15 -3.73
CA LYS A 381 -6.71 -14.14 -3.87
C LYS A 381 -5.99 -13.92 -2.55
N LEU A 382 -4.67 -14.01 -2.56
CA LEU A 382 -3.79 -13.67 -1.45
C LEU A 382 -2.76 -12.63 -1.90
N VAL A 383 -2.74 -11.48 -1.24
CA VAL A 383 -1.70 -10.45 -1.39
C VAL A 383 -0.94 -10.38 -0.08
N ILE A 384 0.38 -10.40 -0.15
CA ILE A 384 1.27 -10.22 0.99
C ILE A 384 2.21 -9.06 0.67
N GLU A 385 2.11 -7.98 1.43
CA GLU A 385 3.00 -6.82 1.34
C GLU A 385 3.71 -6.64 2.68
N CYS A 386 4.94 -7.13 2.75
CA CYS A 386 5.77 -7.12 3.94
C CYS A 386 7.18 -6.69 3.54
N SER A 387 7.88 -5.97 4.41
CA SER A 387 9.21 -5.42 4.14
C SER A 387 10.28 -5.89 5.13
N SER A 388 9.89 -6.47 6.27
CA SER A 388 10.83 -6.76 7.36
C SER A 388 10.64 -8.15 7.99
N THR A 389 9.83 -9.01 7.38
CA THR A 389 9.60 -10.38 7.85
C THR A 389 10.88 -11.23 7.75
N PRO A 390 11.38 -11.83 8.84
CA PRO A 390 12.56 -12.68 8.83
C PRO A 390 12.41 -13.93 7.95
N SER A 391 13.51 -14.42 7.37
CA SER A 391 13.52 -15.61 6.50
C SER A 391 12.95 -16.87 7.16
N SER A 392 13.20 -17.07 8.47
CA SER A 392 12.63 -18.20 9.21
C SER A 392 11.09 -18.18 9.26
N VAL A 393 10.49 -16.99 9.35
CA VAL A 393 9.03 -16.83 9.36
C VAL A 393 8.46 -17.15 7.98
N TRP A 394 9.15 -16.77 6.90
CA TRP A 394 8.76 -17.15 5.55
C TRP A 394 8.81 -18.65 5.32
N HIS A 395 9.88 -19.30 5.80
CA HIS A 395 9.99 -20.76 5.76
C HIS A 395 8.79 -21.42 6.46
N ASP A 396 8.50 -21.02 7.70
CA ASP A 396 7.37 -21.57 8.47
C ASP A 396 6.04 -21.29 7.76
N PHE A 397 5.85 -20.07 7.23
CA PHE A 397 4.65 -19.69 6.49
C PHE A 397 4.44 -20.55 5.23
N PHE A 398 5.46 -20.66 4.37
CA PHE A 398 5.36 -21.39 3.11
C PHE A 398 5.32 -22.91 3.27
N THR A 399 5.82 -23.44 4.39
CA THR A 399 5.71 -24.87 4.69
C THR A 399 4.36 -25.23 5.32
N SER A 400 3.77 -24.34 6.14
CA SER A 400 2.55 -24.65 6.91
C SER A 400 1.24 -24.27 6.21
N VAL A 401 1.23 -23.23 5.36
CA VAL A 401 0.01 -22.72 4.73
C VAL A 401 -0.39 -23.58 3.53
N GLN A 402 -1.66 -23.96 3.44
CA GLN A 402 -2.24 -24.65 2.29
C GLN A 402 -3.62 -24.08 1.97
N ILE A 403 -3.78 -23.53 0.77
CA ILE A 403 -4.98 -22.82 0.32
C ILE A 403 -5.51 -23.49 -0.95
N SER A 404 -6.50 -24.38 -0.82
CA SER A 404 -6.92 -25.27 -1.90
C SER A 404 -7.53 -24.56 -3.12
N CYS A 405 -8.06 -23.34 -2.94
CA CYS A 405 -8.73 -22.59 -4.00
C CYS A 405 -7.95 -21.35 -4.48
N LEU A 406 -6.66 -21.24 -4.12
CA LEU A 406 -5.86 -20.06 -4.43
C LEU A 406 -5.60 -19.94 -5.95
N ARG A 407 -6.07 -18.86 -6.55
CA ARG A 407 -5.90 -18.54 -7.98
C ARG A 407 -4.91 -17.42 -8.24
N MET A 408 -4.83 -16.47 -7.31
CA MET A 408 -3.95 -15.31 -7.43
C MET A 408 -3.08 -15.16 -6.19
N LEU A 409 -1.78 -15.09 -6.41
CA LEU A 409 -0.77 -14.81 -5.40
C LEU A 409 0.01 -13.55 -5.79
N GLU A 410 0.06 -12.59 -4.88
CA GLU A 410 0.92 -11.42 -4.99
C GLU A 410 1.81 -11.34 -3.74
N ILE A 411 3.13 -11.30 -3.92
CA ILE A 411 4.10 -11.05 -2.84
C ILE A 411 4.91 -9.82 -3.27
N ILE A 412 4.81 -8.74 -2.49
CA ILE A 412 5.31 -7.42 -2.88
C ILE A 412 6.10 -6.82 -1.71
N VAL A 413 7.29 -6.30 -2.00
CA VAL A 413 7.98 -5.34 -1.12
C VAL A 413 7.69 -3.94 -1.66
N SER A 414 7.26 -3.03 -0.79
CA SER A 414 6.92 -1.63 -1.08
C SER A 414 7.22 -1.15 -2.51
N MET A 415 6.17 -0.81 -3.27
CA MET A 415 6.21 -0.52 -4.72
C MET A 415 7.09 0.66 -5.16
N LEU A 416 7.74 1.39 -4.24
CA LEU A 416 8.49 2.61 -4.59
C LEU A 416 10.00 2.48 -4.36
N LEU A 417 10.44 1.81 -3.30
CA LEU A 417 11.86 1.66 -2.94
C LEU A 417 12.03 0.34 -2.20
N VAL A 418 12.73 -0.62 -2.80
CA VAL A 418 13.13 -1.85 -2.10
C VAL A 418 14.36 -1.52 -1.26
N GLU A 419 14.14 -1.04 -0.02
CA GLU A 419 15.22 -0.79 0.94
C GLU A 419 15.96 -2.07 1.31
N GLU A 420 15.19 -3.14 1.54
CA GLU A 420 15.68 -4.48 1.82
C GLU A 420 14.84 -5.45 0.99
N MET A 421 15.51 -6.34 0.26
CA MET A 421 14.84 -7.44 -0.44
C MET A 421 14.32 -8.46 0.57
N LEU A 422 13.17 -9.07 0.28
CA LEU A 422 12.72 -10.22 1.07
C LEU A 422 13.65 -11.41 0.82
N ASP A 423 14.26 -11.89 1.90
CA ASP A 423 15.10 -13.09 1.90
C ASP A 423 14.21 -14.34 2.04
N ILE A 424 13.34 -14.55 1.05
CA ILE A 424 12.59 -15.79 0.88
C ILE A 424 13.52 -16.79 0.18
N ALA A 425 13.73 -17.97 0.78
CA ALA A 425 14.50 -19.01 0.13
C ALA A 425 13.76 -19.48 -1.14
N PRO A 426 14.43 -19.57 -2.30
CA PRO A 426 13.80 -20.03 -3.54
C PRO A 426 13.13 -21.41 -3.41
N ASP A 427 13.72 -22.31 -2.62
CA ASP A 427 13.16 -23.64 -2.34
C ASP A 427 11.83 -23.59 -1.58
N ASP A 428 11.70 -22.69 -0.60
CA ASP A 428 10.45 -22.52 0.16
C ASP A 428 9.33 -22.00 -0.75
N LEU A 429 9.66 -21.04 -1.63
CA LEU A 429 8.74 -20.53 -2.62
C LEU A 429 8.32 -21.64 -3.61
N ALA A 430 9.27 -22.38 -4.19
CA ALA A 430 8.97 -23.47 -5.11
C ALA A 430 8.12 -24.57 -4.45
N TYR A 431 8.44 -24.93 -3.21
CA TYR A 431 7.65 -25.86 -2.43
C TYR A 431 6.23 -25.36 -2.23
N PHE A 432 6.05 -24.08 -1.86
CA PHE A 432 4.73 -23.47 -1.74
C PHE A 432 3.96 -23.55 -3.07
N LEU A 433 4.56 -23.11 -4.17
CA LEU A 433 3.91 -23.11 -5.49
C LEU A 433 3.50 -24.52 -5.93
N SER A 434 4.34 -25.54 -5.67
CA SER A 434 4.04 -26.94 -6.02
C SER A 434 2.80 -27.51 -5.35
N ARG A 435 2.40 -26.97 -4.19
CA ARG A 435 1.20 -27.39 -3.45
C ARG A 435 -0.07 -26.64 -3.84
N HIS A 436 0.03 -25.62 -4.68
CA HIS A 436 -1.07 -24.72 -5.07
C HIS A 436 -1.33 -24.78 -6.58
N THR A 437 -1.73 -25.96 -7.06
CA THR A 437 -1.92 -26.24 -8.49
C THR A 437 -3.04 -25.43 -9.17
N THR A 438 -3.89 -24.74 -8.38
CA THR A 438 -4.97 -23.87 -8.87
C THR A 438 -4.50 -22.45 -9.19
N LEU A 439 -3.25 -22.10 -8.92
CA LEU A 439 -2.70 -20.77 -9.21
C LEU A 439 -2.75 -20.47 -10.71
N GLU A 440 -3.37 -19.33 -11.04
CA GLU A 440 -3.50 -18.81 -12.40
C GLU A 440 -2.60 -17.58 -12.61
N VAL A 441 -2.43 -16.76 -11.57
CA VAL A 441 -1.65 -15.51 -11.62
C VAL A 441 -0.71 -15.43 -10.43
N ILE A 442 0.58 -15.22 -10.71
CA ILE A 442 1.62 -15.02 -9.70
C ILE A 442 2.33 -13.71 -9.98
N THR A 443 2.44 -12.85 -8.97
CA THR A 443 3.27 -11.63 -9.00
C THR A 443 4.22 -11.63 -7.82
N LEU A 444 5.51 -11.54 -8.10
CA LEU A 444 6.60 -11.46 -7.12
C LEU A 444 7.35 -10.15 -7.36
N TYR A 445 7.51 -9.33 -6.33
CA TYR A 445 8.22 -8.06 -6.45
C TYR A 445 9.04 -7.79 -5.18
N GLY A 446 10.33 -7.47 -5.35
CA GLY A 446 11.25 -7.15 -4.26
C GLY A 446 11.79 -8.37 -3.51
N LEU A 447 11.73 -9.55 -4.13
CA LEU A 447 12.31 -10.77 -3.58
C LEU A 447 13.77 -10.86 -3.98
N LYS A 448 14.62 -11.35 -3.07
CA LYS A 448 16.00 -11.64 -3.40
C LYS A 448 16.06 -12.62 -4.57
N PRO A 449 16.81 -12.32 -5.66
CA PRO A 449 16.90 -13.22 -6.80
C PRO A 449 17.50 -14.58 -6.41
N GLY A 450 16.92 -15.66 -6.92
CA GLY A 450 17.45 -17.00 -6.72
C GLY A 450 16.75 -18.03 -7.60
N VAL A 451 17.38 -19.19 -7.76
CA VAL A 451 16.82 -20.32 -8.49
C VAL A 451 16.64 -21.47 -7.50
N PRO A 452 15.48 -22.13 -7.48
CA PRO A 452 15.26 -23.31 -6.64
C PRO A 452 16.16 -24.47 -7.03
N SER A 453 16.36 -25.38 -6.09
CA SER A 453 17.07 -26.63 -6.31
C SER A 453 16.44 -27.46 -7.43
N GLN A 454 17.28 -28.16 -8.19
CA GLN A 454 16.86 -28.97 -9.33
C GLN A 454 15.78 -29.99 -8.95
N ALA A 455 15.92 -30.64 -7.77
CA ALA A 455 14.96 -31.62 -7.29
C ALA A 455 13.53 -31.07 -7.08
N LEU A 456 13.40 -29.79 -6.69
CA LEU A 456 12.09 -29.14 -6.57
C LEU A 456 11.58 -28.66 -7.93
N THR A 457 12.49 -28.15 -8.78
CA THR A 457 12.17 -27.74 -10.15
C THR A 457 11.58 -28.89 -10.97
N GLU A 458 12.15 -30.10 -10.87
CA GLU A 458 11.64 -31.30 -11.55
C GLU A 458 10.26 -31.76 -11.05
N ARG A 459 9.89 -31.40 -9.82
CA ARG A 459 8.61 -31.77 -9.19
C ARG A 459 7.53 -30.69 -9.34
N LEU A 460 7.90 -29.50 -9.77
CA LEU A 460 6.98 -28.38 -9.85
C LEU A 460 5.98 -28.61 -10.99
N PHE A 461 4.69 -28.56 -10.68
CA PHE A 461 3.63 -28.72 -11.66
C PHE A 461 2.55 -27.66 -11.41
N MET A 462 2.38 -26.74 -12.36
CA MET A 462 1.47 -25.59 -12.25
C MET A 462 0.51 -25.56 -13.44
N PRO A 463 -0.46 -26.48 -13.50
CA PRO A 463 -1.35 -26.64 -14.65
C PRO A 463 -2.30 -25.45 -14.85
N GLY A 464 -2.55 -24.66 -13.81
CA GLY A 464 -3.39 -23.48 -13.85
C GLY A 464 -2.69 -22.21 -14.31
N LEU A 465 -1.35 -22.16 -14.28
CA LEU A 465 -0.60 -20.91 -14.38
C LEU A 465 -0.73 -20.29 -15.78
N ARG A 466 -1.26 -19.07 -15.84
CA ARG A 466 -1.46 -18.29 -17.06
C ARG A 466 -0.55 -17.07 -17.15
N SER A 467 -0.34 -16.39 -16.02
CA SER A 467 0.46 -15.18 -15.96
C SER A 467 1.46 -15.24 -14.82
N PHE A 468 2.73 -15.01 -15.13
CA PHE A 468 3.80 -14.91 -14.14
C PHE A 468 4.51 -13.57 -14.26
N ARG A 469 4.66 -12.85 -13.15
CA ARG A 469 5.36 -11.55 -13.09
C ARG A 469 6.40 -11.58 -11.97
N GLY A 470 7.62 -11.14 -12.25
CA GLY A 470 8.60 -10.87 -11.21
C GLY A 470 10.02 -10.62 -11.71
N HIS A 471 11.00 -10.69 -10.80
CA HIS A 471 12.41 -10.49 -11.14
C HIS A 471 12.87 -11.41 -12.29
N PRO A 472 13.75 -10.98 -13.22
CA PRO A 472 14.09 -11.75 -14.42
C PRO A 472 14.67 -13.14 -14.11
N ALA A 473 15.35 -13.30 -12.98
CA ALA A 473 15.84 -14.62 -12.53
C ALA A 473 14.69 -15.63 -12.31
N TYR A 474 13.60 -15.21 -11.66
CA TYR A 474 12.42 -16.06 -11.45
C TYR A 474 11.66 -16.29 -12.75
N VAL A 475 11.57 -15.27 -13.61
CA VAL A 475 10.93 -15.42 -14.93
C VAL A 475 11.68 -16.43 -15.80
N SER A 476 13.02 -16.34 -15.85
CA SER A 476 13.87 -17.30 -16.57
C SER A 476 13.65 -18.72 -16.03
N TRP A 477 13.68 -18.90 -14.70
CA TRP A 477 13.39 -20.19 -14.07
C TRP A 477 12.04 -20.79 -14.47
N ILE A 478 10.97 -19.99 -14.51
CA ILE A 478 9.64 -20.46 -14.96
C ILE A 478 9.62 -20.84 -16.45
N LEU A 479 10.37 -20.11 -17.28
CA LEU A 479 10.48 -20.38 -18.71
C LEU A 479 11.33 -21.62 -19.02
N ASP A 480 12.28 -21.94 -18.15
CA ASP A 480 13.14 -23.13 -18.24
C ASP A 480 12.44 -24.43 -17.81
N LEU A 481 11.26 -24.34 -17.17
CA LEU A 481 10.43 -25.53 -16.88
C LEU A 481 9.97 -26.21 -18.17
N ASP A 482 9.73 -27.52 -18.14
CA ASP A 482 9.12 -28.22 -19.27
C ASP A 482 7.75 -27.57 -19.58
N PRO A 483 7.41 -27.24 -20.85
CA PRO A 483 6.09 -26.77 -21.22
C PRO A 483 4.93 -27.61 -20.65
N ALA A 484 5.12 -28.93 -20.45
CA ALA A 484 4.15 -29.82 -19.81
C ALA A 484 3.93 -29.49 -18.32
N GLN A 485 4.90 -28.87 -17.63
CA GLN A 485 4.76 -28.42 -16.24
C GLN A 485 3.93 -27.14 -16.11
N VAL A 486 3.92 -26.29 -17.14
CA VAL A 486 3.21 -24.99 -17.21
C VAL A 486 2.41 -24.86 -18.51
N PRO A 487 1.47 -25.79 -18.79
CA PRO A 487 0.84 -25.94 -20.11
C PRO A 487 -0.08 -24.79 -20.52
N ARG A 488 -0.44 -23.91 -19.58
CA ARG A 488 -1.35 -22.77 -19.80
C ARG A 488 -0.65 -21.41 -19.72
N LEU A 489 0.68 -21.38 -19.66
CA LEU A 489 1.42 -20.14 -19.53
C LEU A 489 1.24 -19.29 -20.79
N GLU A 490 0.52 -18.18 -20.65
CA GLU A 490 0.13 -17.27 -21.74
C GLU A 490 0.93 -15.95 -21.70
N ARG A 491 1.39 -15.54 -20.50
CA ARG A 491 2.07 -14.26 -20.29
C ARG A 491 3.16 -14.37 -19.23
N VAL A 492 4.32 -13.78 -19.53
CA VAL A 492 5.38 -13.55 -18.54
C VAL A 492 5.76 -12.08 -18.52
N VAL A 493 6.06 -11.53 -17.34
CA VAL A 493 6.49 -10.14 -17.19
C VAL A 493 7.75 -10.09 -16.34
N ALA A 494 8.86 -9.63 -16.93
CA ALA A 494 10.11 -9.41 -16.23
C ALA A 494 10.15 -8.00 -15.65
N ASN A 495 10.26 -7.88 -14.34
CA ASN A 495 10.32 -6.60 -13.64
C ASN A 495 11.77 -6.21 -13.38
N THR A 496 12.18 -5.03 -13.84
CA THR A 496 13.37 -4.38 -13.29
C THR A 496 12.97 -3.79 -11.94
N GLU A 497 13.70 -4.12 -10.88
CA GLU A 497 13.34 -3.76 -9.50
C GLU A 497 14.33 -2.73 -8.94
N TYR A 498 13.82 -1.63 -8.38
CA TYR A 498 14.65 -0.59 -7.78
C TYR A 498 15.16 -1.02 -6.40
N TYR A 499 16.44 -1.44 -6.35
CA TYR A 499 17.14 -1.68 -5.09
C TYR A 499 17.64 -0.36 -4.51
N SER A 500 17.34 -0.09 -3.24
CA SER A 500 17.79 1.10 -2.55
C SER A 500 19.31 1.25 -2.61
N SER A 501 19.73 2.52 -2.56
CA SER A 501 21.12 2.99 -2.58
C SER A 501 22.02 2.35 -1.51
N SER A 502 21.46 1.73 -0.47
CA SER A 502 22.20 0.93 0.52
C SER A 502 22.99 -0.21 -0.13
N SER A 503 22.48 -0.80 -1.22
CA SER A 503 23.15 -1.88 -1.97
C SER A 503 24.25 -1.38 -2.91
N ASN A 504 24.27 -0.08 -3.22
CA ASN A 504 25.18 0.61 -4.15
C ASN A 504 25.41 -0.14 -5.49
N ARG A 505 24.47 -0.99 -5.90
CA ARG A 505 24.55 -1.80 -7.11
C ARG A 505 23.36 -1.45 -8.01
N PRO A 506 23.61 -0.88 -9.20
CA PRO A 506 22.55 -0.70 -10.17
C PRO A 506 22.00 -2.07 -10.58
N PHE A 507 20.74 -2.08 -11.02
CA PHE A 507 20.14 -3.27 -11.59
C PHE A 507 20.90 -3.70 -12.85
N ASP A 508 21.21 -5.00 -12.95
CA ASP A 508 21.87 -5.55 -14.12
C ASP A 508 20.84 -5.90 -15.19
N HIS A 509 20.66 -5.01 -16.17
CA HIS A 509 19.75 -5.23 -17.30
C HIS A 509 20.11 -6.46 -18.14
N ARG A 510 21.33 -7.00 -18.05
CA ARG A 510 21.70 -8.27 -18.71
C ARG A 510 20.89 -9.46 -18.21
N LEU A 511 20.28 -9.36 -17.03
CA LEU A 511 19.35 -10.38 -16.53
C LEU A 511 18.11 -10.53 -17.41
N LEU A 512 17.74 -9.48 -18.17
CA LEU A 512 16.68 -9.56 -19.17
C LEU A 512 17.09 -10.43 -20.35
N ASP A 513 18.38 -10.51 -20.70
CA ASP A 513 18.86 -11.40 -21.76
C ASP A 513 18.64 -12.87 -21.40
N GLY A 514 18.76 -13.23 -20.13
CA GLY A 514 18.42 -14.58 -19.64
C GLY A 514 16.95 -14.91 -19.88
N VAL A 515 16.05 -13.96 -19.65
CA VAL A 515 14.62 -14.13 -19.95
C VAL A 515 14.42 -14.31 -21.45
N LEU A 516 15.02 -13.44 -22.26
CA LEU A 516 14.91 -13.50 -23.72
C LEU A 516 15.46 -14.83 -24.28
N GLN A 517 16.54 -15.37 -23.72
CA GLN A 517 17.09 -16.68 -24.08
C GLN A 517 16.13 -17.81 -23.69
N SER A 518 15.55 -17.76 -22.49
CA SER A 518 14.69 -18.80 -21.93
C SER A 518 13.32 -18.88 -22.62
N LEU A 519 12.85 -17.80 -23.24
CA LEU A 519 11.59 -17.78 -24.02
C LEU A 519 11.59 -18.82 -25.14
N GLY A 520 12.76 -19.07 -25.77
CA GLY A 520 12.91 -20.01 -26.87
C GLY A 520 11.85 -19.86 -27.95
N ALA A 521 11.23 -20.97 -28.35
CA ALA A 521 10.17 -21.00 -29.35
C ALA A 521 8.75 -20.84 -28.78
N ARG A 522 8.58 -20.40 -27.52
CA ARG A 522 7.24 -20.27 -26.92
C ARG A 522 6.44 -19.14 -27.58
N ASN A 523 5.15 -19.37 -27.77
CA ASN A 523 4.21 -18.36 -28.24
C ASN A 523 3.43 -17.80 -27.04
N LEU A 524 3.93 -16.71 -26.47
CA LEU A 524 3.36 -16.06 -25.29
C LEU A 524 3.49 -14.54 -25.37
N THR A 525 2.79 -13.83 -24.48
CA THR A 525 2.97 -12.39 -24.30
C THR A 525 4.19 -12.12 -23.44
N LEU A 526 5.18 -11.43 -23.99
CA LEU A 526 6.35 -10.97 -23.26
C LEU A 526 6.06 -9.58 -22.69
N GLY A 527 6.17 -9.43 -21.38
CA GLY A 527 6.15 -8.15 -20.70
C GLY A 527 7.49 -7.76 -20.11
N LEU A 528 7.81 -6.47 -20.17
CA LEU A 528 8.95 -5.85 -19.51
C LEU A 528 8.42 -4.69 -18.67
N ASP A 529 8.60 -4.78 -17.36
CA ASP A 529 8.26 -3.70 -16.43
C ASP A 529 9.54 -2.96 -16.07
N LEU A 530 9.71 -1.79 -16.66
CA LEU A 530 10.92 -0.99 -16.66
C LEU A 530 10.75 0.10 -15.59
N THR A 531 11.06 -0.23 -14.33
CA THR A 531 10.95 0.74 -13.22
C THR A 531 12.22 1.58 -13.03
N ILE A 532 13.34 1.11 -13.57
CA ILE A 532 14.67 1.74 -13.44
C ILE A 532 15.13 2.33 -14.76
N THR A 533 15.61 3.57 -14.72
CA THR A 533 16.18 4.28 -15.87
C THR A 533 17.64 3.95 -16.12
N GLU A 534 18.41 3.77 -15.05
CA GLU A 534 19.86 3.60 -15.08
C GLU A 534 20.23 2.31 -15.81
N GLY A 535 21.08 2.39 -16.84
CA GLY A 535 21.52 1.23 -17.62
C GLY A 535 20.49 0.74 -18.66
N ARG A 536 19.25 1.26 -18.63
CA ARG A 536 18.16 0.82 -19.51
C ARG A 536 18.45 1.19 -20.95
N ASP A 537 18.86 2.44 -21.16
CA ASP A 537 19.07 2.98 -22.49
C ASP A 537 20.33 2.36 -23.11
N GLU A 538 21.39 2.12 -22.32
CA GLU A 538 22.55 1.36 -22.78
C GLU A 538 22.19 -0.07 -23.17
N TRP A 539 21.32 -0.73 -22.40
CA TRP A 539 20.86 -2.09 -22.71
C TRP A 539 20.04 -2.14 -24.00
N PHE A 540 19.02 -1.29 -24.15
CA PHE A 540 18.26 -1.18 -25.40
C PHE A 540 19.17 -0.87 -26.59
N GLN A 541 20.15 0.04 -26.44
CA GLN A 541 21.01 0.49 -27.54
C GLN A 541 21.91 -0.64 -28.00
N SER A 542 22.44 -1.42 -27.05
CA SER A 542 23.23 -2.61 -27.38
C SER A 542 22.48 -3.65 -28.22
N ARG A 543 21.14 -3.65 -28.16
CA ARG A 543 20.28 -4.54 -28.97
C ARG A 543 19.86 -3.92 -30.29
N VAL A 544 19.81 -2.60 -30.37
CA VAL A 544 19.60 -1.87 -31.62
C VAL A 544 20.85 -1.90 -32.50
N ASP A 545 22.03 -1.72 -31.89
CA ASP A 545 23.31 -1.66 -32.60
C ASP A 545 23.74 -3.03 -33.16
N ASP A 546 23.37 -4.11 -32.47
CA ASP A 546 23.68 -5.47 -32.88
C ASP A 546 22.43 -6.37 -32.77
N PRO A 547 21.48 -6.20 -33.71
CA PRO A 547 20.23 -6.96 -33.70
C PRO A 547 20.46 -8.45 -34.00
N ASP A 548 21.60 -8.80 -34.58
CA ASP A 548 21.92 -10.16 -35.02
C ASP A 548 22.58 -11.02 -33.93
N SER A 549 23.31 -10.42 -32.99
CA SER A 549 23.95 -11.16 -31.88
C SER A 549 23.05 -11.39 -30.67
N GLY A 550 21.92 -10.70 -30.59
CA GLY A 550 21.02 -10.74 -29.43
C GLY A 550 20.02 -11.91 -29.44
N PRO A 551 19.52 -12.33 -28.26
CA PRO A 551 18.49 -13.37 -28.16
C PRO A 551 17.15 -12.95 -28.80
N ILE A 552 16.92 -11.65 -29.02
CA ILE A 552 15.67 -11.10 -29.56
C ILE A 552 15.36 -11.66 -30.96
N LYS A 553 16.38 -11.85 -31.81
CA LYS A 553 16.20 -12.37 -33.17
C LYS A 553 15.57 -13.76 -33.20
N SER A 554 15.77 -14.55 -32.14
CA SER A 554 15.18 -15.90 -32.02
C SER A 554 13.69 -15.89 -31.64
N LEU A 555 13.15 -14.74 -31.20
CA LEU A 555 11.79 -14.59 -30.68
C LEU A 555 10.73 -14.44 -31.78
N THR A 556 10.75 -15.34 -32.76
CA THR A 556 9.84 -15.34 -33.91
C THR A 556 8.38 -15.66 -33.57
N ASN A 557 8.11 -16.13 -32.36
CA ASN A 557 6.78 -16.48 -31.89
C ASN A 557 6.18 -15.44 -30.93
N ILE A 558 6.93 -14.41 -30.53
CA ILE A 558 6.43 -13.36 -29.63
C ILE A 558 5.68 -12.31 -30.44
N ARG A 559 4.35 -12.39 -30.41
CA ARG A 559 3.47 -11.45 -31.14
C ARG A 559 3.04 -10.24 -30.34
N THR A 560 3.04 -10.34 -29.01
CA THR A 560 2.61 -9.26 -28.12
C THR A 560 3.74 -8.89 -27.17
N LEU A 561 4.12 -7.61 -27.22
CA LEU A 561 5.07 -6.99 -26.33
C LEU A 561 4.34 -6.03 -25.38
N ASP A 562 4.53 -6.21 -24.08
CA ASP A 562 3.87 -5.44 -23.02
C ASP A 562 4.91 -4.66 -22.21
N LEU A 563 5.03 -3.38 -22.48
CA LEU A 563 5.98 -2.51 -21.80
C LEU A 563 5.25 -1.71 -20.72
N ASN A 564 5.63 -1.93 -19.48
CA ASN A 564 5.15 -1.15 -18.35
C ASN A 564 6.27 -0.19 -17.92
N TYR A 565 5.92 1.08 -17.75
CA TYR A 565 6.83 2.10 -17.24
C TYR A 565 6.32 2.55 -15.88
N SER A 566 7.22 2.91 -14.96
CA SER A 566 6.74 3.51 -13.72
C SER A 566 6.09 4.86 -14.01
N TRP A 567 5.00 5.17 -13.30
CA TRP A 567 4.21 6.41 -13.48
C TRP A 567 5.01 7.72 -13.38
N TYR A 568 6.19 7.71 -12.75
CA TYR A 568 7.08 8.86 -12.64
C TYR A 568 8.08 8.99 -13.81
N MET A 569 8.17 7.97 -14.66
CA MET A 569 9.00 8.01 -15.86
C MET A 569 8.23 8.70 -16.97
N VAL A 570 8.71 9.88 -17.33
CA VAL A 570 8.12 10.68 -18.41
C VAL A 570 9.05 10.57 -19.61
N LEU A 571 8.60 9.89 -20.66
CA LEU A 571 9.43 9.70 -21.85
C LEU A 571 9.52 10.98 -22.69
N LYS A 572 10.74 11.31 -23.10
CA LYS A 572 11.03 12.42 -24.02
C LYS A 572 11.01 11.96 -25.48
N PRO A 573 10.84 12.87 -26.46
CA PRO A 573 10.83 12.50 -27.88
C PRO A 573 12.02 11.62 -28.34
N PRO A 574 13.29 11.88 -27.92
CA PRO A 574 14.41 11.01 -28.29
C PRO A 574 14.28 9.58 -27.73
N GLU A 575 13.73 9.44 -26.52
CA GLU A 575 13.51 8.15 -25.88
C GLU A 575 12.38 7.37 -26.57
N LEU A 576 11.39 8.07 -27.16
CA LEU A 576 10.36 7.43 -27.99
C LEU A 576 10.93 6.89 -29.30
N GLU A 577 11.80 7.65 -29.97
CA GLU A 577 12.47 7.19 -31.20
C GLU A 577 13.30 5.94 -30.89
N PHE A 578 14.05 5.99 -29.81
CA PHE A 578 14.84 4.89 -29.33
C PHE A 578 14.01 3.65 -28.99
N LEU A 579 12.88 3.84 -28.31
CA LEU A 579 11.93 2.77 -28.04
C LEU A 579 11.38 2.14 -29.32
N THR A 580 11.09 2.93 -30.37
CA THR A 580 10.65 2.37 -31.66
C THR A 580 11.74 1.54 -32.34
N GLN A 581 13.01 1.96 -32.26
CA GLN A 581 14.14 1.19 -32.77
C GLN A 581 14.26 -0.14 -32.03
N PHE A 582 14.18 -0.12 -30.69
CA PHE A 582 14.17 -1.33 -29.88
C PHE A 582 13.03 -2.27 -30.24
N ILE A 583 11.79 -1.77 -30.39
CA ILE A 583 10.64 -2.59 -30.79
C ILE A 583 10.85 -3.25 -32.16
N ASN A 584 11.46 -2.54 -33.11
CA ASN A 584 11.76 -3.07 -34.44
C ASN A 584 12.80 -4.20 -34.44
N THR A 585 13.53 -4.42 -33.33
CA THR A 585 14.41 -5.59 -33.20
C THR A 585 13.63 -6.90 -33.04
N PHE A 586 12.35 -6.84 -32.66
CA PHE A 586 11.50 -8.02 -32.51
C PHE A 586 10.88 -8.44 -33.85
N PRO A 587 11.21 -9.63 -34.40
CA PRO A 587 10.85 -9.99 -35.76
C PRO A 587 9.34 -10.23 -35.99
N ALA A 588 8.59 -10.55 -34.93
CA ALA A 588 7.21 -11.02 -35.03
C ALA A 588 6.22 -10.22 -34.18
N VAL A 589 6.64 -9.12 -33.54
CA VAL A 589 5.75 -8.32 -32.68
C VAL A 589 4.75 -7.57 -33.55
N GLU A 590 3.48 -7.89 -33.33
CA GLU A 590 2.31 -7.28 -34.00
C GLU A 590 1.51 -6.40 -33.03
N HIS A 591 1.58 -6.66 -31.73
CA HIS A 591 0.79 -5.98 -30.71
C HIS A 591 1.71 -5.36 -29.65
N LEU A 592 1.60 -4.05 -29.48
CA LEU A 592 2.30 -3.31 -28.45
C LEU A 592 1.32 -2.83 -27.38
N LEU A 593 1.57 -3.20 -26.12
CA LEU A 593 0.87 -2.68 -24.96
C LEU A 593 1.84 -1.76 -24.20
N LEU A 594 1.45 -0.51 -23.99
CA LEU A 594 2.18 0.48 -23.19
C LEU A 594 1.35 0.78 -21.95
N ASN A 595 1.78 0.29 -20.79
CA ASN A 595 1.09 0.46 -19.52
C ASN A 595 1.83 1.45 -18.62
N GLU A 596 1.07 2.18 -17.80
CA GLU A 596 1.55 3.28 -16.94
C GLU A 596 2.45 4.30 -17.66
N PHE A 597 2.22 4.45 -18.96
CA PHE A 597 3.03 5.23 -19.88
C PHE A 597 2.70 6.71 -19.79
N ALA A 598 3.71 7.55 -19.53
CA ALA A 598 3.61 8.99 -19.51
C ALA A 598 4.61 9.61 -20.51
N ILE A 599 4.18 10.68 -21.20
CA ILE A 599 4.98 11.42 -22.18
C ILE A 599 5.13 12.85 -21.70
N ASP A 600 6.30 13.43 -21.94
CA ASP A 600 6.54 14.84 -21.70
C ASP A 600 5.81 15.68 -22.76
N VAL A 601 4.64 16.16 -22.36
CA VAL A 601 3.74 17.00 -23.16
C VAL A 601 4.36 18.35 -23.49
N GLU A 602 5.19 18.89 -22.60
CA GLU A 602 5.81 20.20 -22.81
C GLU A 602 6.89 20.16 -23.89
N SER A 603 7.70 19.10 -23.90
CA SER A 603 8.76 18.94 -24.91
C SER A 603 8.27 18.42 -26.26
N THR A 604 7.16 17.67 -26.29
CA THR A 604 6.56 17.16 -27.53
C THR A 604 5.63 18.16 -28.21
N GLY A 605 5.10 19.14 -27.46
CA GLY A 605 3.99 19.98 -27.91
C GLY A 605 2.68 19.20 -28.12
N TRP A 606 2.59 17.96 -27.60
CA TRP A 606 1.39 17.13 -27.68
C TRP A 606 0.51 17.38 -26.48
N ALA A 607 -0.79 17.58 -26.66
CA ALA A 607 -1.70 17.67 -25.51
C ALA A 607 -1.83 16.30 -24.81
N LEU A 608 -2.03 16.29 -23.48
CA LEU A 608 -2.25 15.08 -22.66
C LEU A 608 -3.38 14.16 -23.18
N SER A 609 -4.28 14.67 -24.02
CA SER A 609 -5.38 13.93 -24.64
C SER A 609 -5.00 13.23 -25.95
N GLU A 610 -3.80 13.42 -26.48
CA GLU A 610 -3.41 12.99 -27.83
C GLU A 610 -2.80 11.59 -27.85
N THR A 611 -3.45 10.63 -27.19
CA THR A 611 -3.10 9.20 -27.28
C THR A 611 -3.01 8.73 -28.73
N GLU A 612 -3.83 9.32 -29.61
CA GLU A 612 -3.83 9.08 -31.06
C GLU A 612 -2.52 9.49 -31.74
N LYS A 613 -1.86 10.59 -31.34
CA LYS A 613 -0.57 11.01 -31.90
C LYS A 613 0.54 10.04 -31.53
N VAL A 614 0.50 9.51 -30.31
CA VAL A 614 1.44 8.48 -29.86
C VAL A 614 1.24 7.20 -30.67
N GLN A 615 -0.02 6.79 -30.87
CA GLN A 615 -0.35 5.63 -31.68
C GLN A 615 0.09 5.80 -33.14
N ASP A 616 -0.14 6.97 -33.74
CA ASP A 616 0.33 7.32 -35.08
C ASP A 616 1.87 7.36 -35.16
N PHE A 617 2.55 7.82 -34.11
CA PHE A 617 4.01 7.81 -34.02
C PHE A 617 4.57 6.39 -34.11
N PHE A 618 4.07 5.45 -33.31
CA PHE A 618 4.48 4.05 -33.36
C PHE A 618 4.07 3.38 -34.68
N ALA A 619 2.87 3.68 -35.19
CA ALA A 619 2.38 3.12 -36.45
C ALA A 619 3.29 3.44 -37.65
N ARG A 620 3.83 4.66 -37.70
CA ARG A 620 4.71 5.09 -38.79
C ARG A 620 6.12 4.51 -38.69
N ARG A 621 6.58 4.20 -37.48
CA ARG A 621 7.97 3.79 -37.20
C ARG A 621 8.16 2.30 -37.00
N CYS A 622 7.10 1.59 -36.66
CA CYS A 622 7.13 0.15 -36.42
C CYS A 622 6.21 -0.58 -37.41
N PRO A 623 6.71 -0.91 -38.62
CA PRO A 623 5.86 -1.41 -39.71
C PRO A 623 5.22 -2.78 -39.43
N SER A 624 5.74 -3.56 -38.48
CA SER A 624 5.16 -4.83 -38.07
C SER A 624 3.95 -4.68 -37.14
N LEU A 625 3.80 -3.52 -36.48
CA LEU A 625 2.73 -3.30 -35.51
C LEU A 625 1.38 -3.17 -36.20
N ARG A 626 0.42 -3.95 -35.70
CA ARG A 626 -0.99 -3.91 -36.07
C ARG A 626 -1.83 -3.19 -35.03
N THR A 627 -1.44 -3.24 -33.76
CA THR A 627 -2.18 -2.56 -32.70
C THR A 627 -1.24 -1.96 -31.67
N VAL A 628 -1.55 -0.75 -31.23
CA VAL A 628 -0.88 -0.08 -30.11
C VAL A 628 -1.93 0.29 -29.07
N LYS A 629 -1.78 -0.22 -27.85
CA LYS A 629 -2.67 0.07 -26.71
C LYS A 629 -1.90 0.86 -25.66
N ILE A 630 -2.46 1.97 -25.19
CA ILE A 630 -1.79 2.85 -24.21
C ILE A 630 -2.68 3.00 -22.98
N ASN A 631 -2.17 2.66 -21.80
CA ASN A 631 -2.84 2.78 -20.50
C ASN A 631 -4.25 2.19 -20.49
N GLY A 632 -4.43 1.03 -21.12
CA GLY A 632 -5.72 0.37 -21.24
C GLY A 632 -6.74 1.05 -22.17
N ARG A 633 -6.42 2.21 -22.76
CA ARG A 633 -7.31 2.93 -23.70
C ARG A 633 -7.38 2.23 -25.06
N LEU A 634 -8.46 2.49 -25.80
CA LEU A 634 -8.81 1.82 -27.06
C LEU A 634 -7.61 1.70 -28.02
N SER A 635 -7.40 0.49 -28.54
CA SER A 635 -6.42 0.24 -29.59
C SER A 635 -6.91 0.83 -30.92
N ILE A 636 -6.04 1.51 -31.63
CA ILE A 636 -6.25 1.78 -33.05
C ILE A 636 -5.75 0.55 -33.81
N SER A 637 -6.62 -0.03 -34.64
CA SER A 637 -6.20 -1.02 -35.63
C SER A 637 -5.43 -0.28 -36.72
N LEU A 638 -4.13 -0.57 -36.83
CA LEU A 638 -3.28 -0.03 -37.86
C LEU A 638 -3.58 -0.82 -39.13
N VAL A 639 -4.27 -0.19 -40.08
CA VAL A 639 -4.40 -0.76 -41.42
C VAL A 639 -3.02 -0.66 -42.05
N PRO A 640 -2.40 -1.75 -42.52
CA PRO A 640 -1.17 -1.66 -43.27
C PRO A 640 -1.42 -0.68 -44.40
N VAL A 641 -0.63 0.38 -44.50
CA VAL A 641 -0.64 1.22 -45.69
C VAL A 641 -0.15 0.29 -46.80
N SER A 642 -1.08 -0.37 -47.48
CA SER A 642 -0.80 -1.17 -48.65
C SER A 642 -0.09 -0.23 -49.59
N VAL A 643 1.22 -0.44 -49.73
CA VAL A 643 2.08 0.31 -50.64
C VAL A 643 1.37 0.22 -51.97
N MET A 644 0.71 1.31 -52.39
CA MET A 644 0.26 1.44 -53.75
C MET A 644 1.53 1.37 -54.57
N GLU A 645 1.81 0.19 -55.13
CA GLU A 645 2.86 0.05 -56.12
C GLU A 645 2.58 1.13 -57.17
N PRO A 646 3.52 2.06 -57.40
CA PRO A 646 3.32 3.10 -58.40
C PRO A 646 3.09 2.38 -59.72
N GLY A 647 1.86 2.48 -60.23
CA GLY A 647 1.41 1.78 -61.41
C GLY A 647 2.45 1.89 -62.52
N SER A 648 2.89 0.73 -63.00
CA SER A 648 3.73 0.64 -64.19
C SER A 648 2.98 1.29 -65.35
N ASN A 649 3.37 2.51 -65.70
CA ASN A 649 2.96 3.12 -66.96
C ASN A 649 3.56 2.29 -68.10
N GLY A 650 2.76 1.40 -68.67
CA GLY A 650 3.07 0.77 -69.95
C GLY A 650 3.06 1.82 -71.07
N PRO A 651 3.96 1.74 -72.06
CA PRO A 651 4.03 2.70 -73.16
C PRO A 651 2.87 2.48 -74.14
N GLN A 652 2.28 3.57 -74.62
CA GLN A 652 1.39 3.63 -75.78
C GLN A 652 2.18 3.69 -77.09
#